data_AF-A0A2M7MJD3-F1
#
_entry.id   AF-A0A2M7MJD3-F1
#
_cell.length_a   1.000
_cell.length_b   1.000
_cell.length_c   1.000
_cell.angle_alpha   90.00
_cell.angle_beta   90.00
_cell.angle_gamma   90.00
#
_symmetry.space_group_name_H-M   'P 1'
#
loop_
_entity.id
_entity.type
_entity.pdbx_description
1 polymer ?
#
loop_
_entity_poly.entity_id
_entity_poly.type
_entity_poly.pdbx_seq_one_letter_code
_entity_poly.pdbx_strand_id
1 'polypeptide(L)'
;MGLVETKEKNKKIITRKPGKERDTGSIIENAILILETENTIAKIKHPEKYGETLDDQLYSLALELSITWVNRILFLKLLEAQLYKYHSGDMHKFLDKNFINDFDELYKLFHQVLAVPHKKRTDLINKKFWFVPYLNSSLFEIGELESDTIKINSLDDNTPIELYKNTVLKDRTGKKRHENLPAMYYLFEFLDAYDFTSEGNEEIREDKKTLINASVLGLIFEKINGYKDGSFFTPGFITMYMCRETLQRAVVQKFNDIYRWKCKTLADVRNHLADRRNTKDILEFNAVINSLKIVDPAVGSGHFLVSALNELIAIKSELGLLADKNGLVLMDYEARVENDELIITCNSGEDIFEYRAPRKPTFSESGIYDSSRMIFVREVQRVQETLFREKQTIIENCLFGVDINANSVKIARLRLWIELLKNAYYTEESDFSKLETLPNIDINIKEGNSLINRFPLNADLKSALKTIRYTIEDYKNFVRNYKNTNDKNEKNNFRRFIEDIKNNFRTEIGNNDPRKKKLSSMVFELHNKYQTERLIDVELSKKDKEKLKHEEKKLEETIKKIREELDGEAGNVIYNNAFEWRFEFPEALDDEGNFIGFDVVIGNPPYIGIEDIVWDLRRFYESIYKSAVGRFDLYSLFIEKANQIKLSKGAFTFIVPGKFLNNKQFATTRRIVCENGGVTVVKIDDKVFEDAQVDSVIVENYHAINAKYKTLKITMQELQPLSETDVLSILQDKEIIFRLEINAKFDNLISKIESNTMKVKEIAEVKDGIVAGGIKDLLFIDKKFDNDSHKLYFGKNLSRFHLGDTAVWVNYKPEEMMKKEIERQGDKRTGLWMRDKKIFERAKIIYRKVGKELIATYANNGIYYEQTIHSCHITDKKIKTKFVLGLFNSTLFKFYYRKTNSQGGDIFPQVRISSVENLPIKLADSKTQEKIEILVDNILSAKKKNPEADTSAIETEIDKLVYQLYGLTEEEIKIVEGK
;
A
#
# COMPACT_ATOMS: atom_id res chain seq x y z
N MET A 1 18.62 -13.58 -13.76
CA MET A 1 17.88 -14.30 -12.69
C MET A 1 17.22 -15.59 -13.15
N GLY A 2 16.61 -15.68 -14.34
CA GLY A 2 15.84 -16.88 -14.76
C GLY A 2 14.33 -16.64 -14.84
N LEU A 3 13.92 -15.36 -14.84
CA LEU A 3 12.53 -14.92 -14.86
C LEU A 3 12.15 -14.34 -16.23
N VAL A 4 10.85 -14.33 -16.53
CA VAL A 4 10.25 -13.77 -17.75
C VAL A 4 8.98 -12.99 -17.42
N GLU A 5 8.73 -11.91 -18.16
CA GLU A 5 7.46 -11.17 -18.07
C GLU A 5 6.39 -11.88 -18.93
N THR A 6 5.30 -12.31 -18.30
CA THR A 6 4.13 -12.93 -18.93
C THR A 6 2.89 -12.06 -18.74
N LYS A 7 1.95 -12.10 -19.69
CA LYS A 7 0.70 -11.32 -19.62
C LYS A 7 -0.48 -12.20 -19.22
N GLU A 8 -1.05 -11.95 -18.04
CA GLU A 8 -2.27 -12.63 -17.55
C GLU A 8 -3.40 -11.63 -17.34
N LYS A 9 -4.55 -11.83 -18.01
CA LYS A 9 -5.81 -11.05 -17.79
C LYS A 9 -5.60 -9.53 -17.64
N ASN A 10 -4.78 -8.94 -18.54
CA ASN A 10 -4.35 -7.53 -18.58
C ASN A 10 -3.27 -7.08 -17.58
N LYS A 11 -2.77 -7.95 -16.70
CA LYS A 11 -1.61 -7.67 -15.83
C LYS A 11 -0.35 -8.28 -16.45
N LYS A 12 0.76 -7.54 -16.38
CA LYS A 12 2.10 -8.10 -16.61
C LYS A 12 2.57 -8.70 -15.29
N ILE A 13 3.04 -9.94 -15.30
CA ILE A 13 3.57 -10.61 -14.11
C ILE A 13 4.94 -11.19 -14.45
N ILE A 14 5.84 -11.17 -13.46
CA ILE A 14 7.15 -11.83 -13.60
C ILE A 14 7.02 -13.25 -13.06
N THR A 15 7.36 -14.24 -13.89
CA THR A 15 7.26 -15.66 -13.56
C THR A 15 8.56 -16.38 -13.89
N ARG A 16 8.79 -17.55 -13.28
CA ARG A 16 9.88 -18.46 -13.64
C ARG A 16 9.73 -18.86 -15.11
N LYS A 17 10.83 -18.92 -15.86
CA LYS A 17 10.79 -19.41 -17.25
C LYS A 17 10.16 -20.83 -17.32
N PRO A 18 9.29 -21.10 -18.31
CA PRO A 18 8.58 -22.39 -18.38
C PRO A 18 9.45 -23.50 -18.99
N GLY A 19 9.41 -24.68 -18.37
CA GLY A 19 9.91 -25.95 -18.95
C GLY A 19 11.28 -25.85 -19.63
N LYS A 20 11.31 -26.09 -20.95
CA LYS A 20 12.54 -26.15 -21.77
C LYS A 20 13.23 -24.80 -21.99
N GLU A 21 12.57 -23.69 -21.63
CA GLU A 21 13.17 -22.34 -21.71
C GLU A 21 13.95 -21.97 -20.44
N ARG A 22 13.91 -22.82 -19.40
CA ARG A 22 14.69 -22.62 -18.18
C ARG A 22 16.17 -22.62 -18.51
N ASP A 23 16.86 -21.62 -17.98
CA ASP A 23 18.29 -21.43 -18.20
C ASP A 23 19.04 -21.92 -16.96
N THR A 24 19.68 -23.08 -17.07
CA THR A 24 20.36 -23.74 -15.94
C THR A 24 21.50 -22.89 -15.36
N GLY A 25 22.10 -22.00 -16.16
CA GLY A 25 23.15 -21.09 -15.68
C GLY A 25 22.59 -19.88 -14.92
N SER A 26 21.28 -19.66 -14.97
CA SER A 26 20.66 -18.52 -14.29
C SER A 26 20.68 -18.70 -12.76
N ILE A 27 20.86 -17.60 -12.02
CA ILE A 27 21.02 -17.61 -10.56
C ILE A 27 19.95 -18.46 -9.84
N ILE A 28 18.68 -18.36 -10.25
CA ILE A 28 17.59 -19.12 -9.63
C ILE A 28 17.70 -20.61 -9.94
N GLU A 29 17.88 -20.99 -11.21
CA GLU A 29 17.93 -22.42 -11.59
C GLU A 29 19.18 -23.11 -11.02
N ASN A 30 20.30 -22.38 -10.99
CA ASN A 30 21.55 -22.83 -10.38
C ASN A 30 21.36 -23.08 -8.87
N ALA A 31 20.73 -22.14 -8.16
CA ALA A 31 20.37 -22.30 -6.76
C ALA A 31 19.42 -23.49 -6.52
N ILE A 32 18.37 -23.66 -7.34
CA ILE A 32 17.43 -24.79 -7.24
C ILE A 32 18.16 -26.12 -7.37
N LEU A 33 19.05 -26.25 -8.35
CA LEU A 33 19.81 -27.47 -8.59
C LEU A 33 20.63 -27.87 -7.35
N ILE A 34 21.27 -26.90 -6.70
CA ILE A 34 22.11 -27.17 -5.51
C ILE A 34 21.24 -27.46 -4.29
N LEU A 35 20.16 -26.69 -4.08
CA LEU A 35 19.20 -26.93 -2.99
C LEU A 35 18.61 -28.35 -3.06
N GLU A 36 18.30 -28.81 -4.27
CA GLU A 36 17.81 -30.17 -4.53
C GLU A 36 18.91 -31.21 -4.31
N THR A 37 20.12 -30.98 -4.85
CA THR A 37 21.25 -31.91 -4.74
C THR A 37 21.72 -32.10 -3.30
N GLU A 38 21.79 -31.03 -2.51
CA GLU A 38 22.20 -31.06 -1.11
C GLU A 38 21.05 -31.41 -0.15
N ASN A 39 19.82 -31.53 -0.67
CA ASN A 39 18.60 -31.78 0.10
C ASN A 39 18.45 -30.83 1.31
N THR A 40 18.78 -29.55 1.12
CA THR A 40 18.78 -28.57 2.23
C THR A 40 17.39 -28.20 2.71
N ILE A 41 16.35 -28.45 1.91
CA ILE A 41 14.95 -28.26 2.34
C ILE A 41 14.65 -29.03 3.64
N ALA A 42 15.25 -30.20 3.83
CA ALA A 42 15.09 -31.00 5.05
C ALA A 42 15.62 -30.31 6.32
N LYS A 43 16.44 -29.26 6.18
CA LYS A 43 16.99 -28.47 7.30
C LYS A 43 16.06 -27.32 7.72
N ILE A 44 15.11 -26.94 6.86
CA ILE A 44 14.16 -25.85 7.13
C ILE A 44 13.06 -26.36 8.06
N LYS A 45 12.75 -25.61 9.12
CA LYS A 45 11.73 -26.00 10.11
C LYS A 45 10.31 -26.05 9.55
N HIS A 46 9.99 -25.14 8.61
CA HIS A 46 8.65 -24.95 8.04
C HIS A 46 8.70 -24.81 6.51
N PRO A 47 9.10 -25.86 5.76
CA PRO A 47 9.22 -25.80 4.31
C PRO A 47 7.88 -25.52 3.61
N GLU A 48 6.75 -25.87 4.22
CA GLU A 48 5.39 -25.60 3.73
C GLU A 48 5.10 -24.11 3.51
N LYS A 49 5.86 -23.20 4.15
CA LYS A 49 5.75 -21.75 3.92
C LYS A 49 6.17 -21.34 2.50
N TYR A 50 6.99 -22.16 1.84
CA TYR A 50 7.58 -21.85 0.54
C TYR A 50 6.78 -22.42 -0.64
N GLY A 51 5.71 -23.18 -0.38
CA GLY A 51 4.85 -23.73 -1.43
C GLY A 51 4.24 -25.08 -1.06
N GLU A 52 3.24 -25.49 -1.83
CA GLU A 52 2.52 -26.76 -1.64
C GLU A 52 3.31 -27.95 -2.19
N THR A 53 4.05 -27.76 -3.28
CA THR A 53 4.86 -28.80 -3.93
C THR A 53 6.36 -28.58 -3.67
N LEU A 54 7.16 -29.63 -3.83
CA LEU A 54 8.62 -29.52 -3.69
C LEU A 54 9.23 -28.54 -4.71
N ASP A 55 8.73 -28.49 -5.96
CA ASP A 55 9.22 -27.54 -6.97
C ASP A 55 8.86 -26.10 -6.57
N ASP A 56 7.67 -25.87 -6.00
CA ASP A 56 7.28 -24.55 -5.48
C ASP A 56 8.18 -24.14 -4.31
N GLN A 57 8.45 -25.06 -3.38
CA GLN A 57 9.31 -24.83 -2.23
C GLN A 57 10.74 -24.48 -2.66
N LEU A 58 11.33 -25.29 -3.55
CA LEU A 58 12.66 -25.05 -4.11
C LEU A 58 12.73 -23.70 -4.83
N TYR A 59 11.74 -23.40 -5.68
CA TYR A 59 11.70 -22.14 -6.41
C TYR A 59 11.57 -20.93 -5.50
N SER A 60 10.63 -20.92 -4.56
CA SER A 60 10.43 -19.80 -3.64
C SER A 60 11.66 -19.56 -2.77
N LEU A 61 12.29 -20.64 -2.28
CA LEU A 61 13.52 -20.58 -1.52
C LEU A 61 14.69 -20.01 -2.35
N ALA A 62 14.88 -20.53 -3.56
CA ALA A 62 15.91 -20.05 -4.48
C ALA A 62 15.68 -18.59 -4.90
N LEU A 63 14.43 -18.18 -5.10
CA LEU A 63 14.07 -16.80 -5.42
C LEU A 63 14.43 -15.86 -4.26
N GLU A 64 14.11 -16.22 -3.02
CA GLU A 64 14.43 -15.43 -1.83
C GLU A 64 15.95 -15.28 -1.62
N LEU A 65 16.71 -16.37 -1.79
CA LEU A 65 18.18 -16.33 -1.76
C LEU A 65 18.73 -15.47 -2.89
N SER A 66 18.24 -15.65 -4.11
CA SER A 66 18.65 -14.90 -5.30
C SER A 66 18.41 -13.40 -5.13
N ILE A 67 17.25 -13.00 -4.59
CA ILE A 67 16.96 -11.59 -4.28
C ILE A 67 17.95 -11.06 -3.25
N THR A 68 18.22 -11.82 -2.19
CA THR A 68 19.20 -11.43 -1.15
C THR A 68 20.59 -11.18 -1.75
N TRP A 69 21.05 -12.06 -2.63
CA TRP A 69 22.35 -11.94 -3.30
C TRP A 69 22.40 -10.79 -4.31
N VAL A 70 21.39 -10.66 -5.17
CA VAL A 70 21.29 -9.56 -6.14
C VAL A 70 21.22 -8.21 -5.43
N ASN A 71 20.53 -8.12 -4.29
CA ASN A 71 20.47 -6.92 -3.46
C ASN A 71 21.86 -6.48 -2.97
N ARG A 72 22.69 -7.44 -2.53
CA ARG A 72 24.08 -7.17 -2.14
C ARG A 72 24.93 -6.69 -3.32
N ILE A 73 24.77 -7.28 -4.50
CA ILE A 73 25.49 -6.88 -5.72
C ILE A 73 25.08 -5.46 -6.14
N LEU A 74 23.78 -5.15 -6.12
CA LEU A 74 23.28 -3.80 -6.44
C LEU A 74 23.80 -2.75 -5.46
N PHE A 75 23.83 -3.07 -4.17
CA PHE A 75 24.46 -2.21 -3.17
C PHE A 75 25.94 -2.00 -3.46
N LEU A 76 26.67 -3.07 -3.79
CA LEU A 76 28.09 -2.99 -4.13
C LEU A 76 28.35 -2.11 -5.35
N LYS A 77 27.44 -2.13 -6.35
CA LYS A 77 27.58 -1.28 -7.53
C LYS A 77 27.46 0.20 -7.20
N LEU A 78 26.54 0.54 -6.30
CA LEU A 78 26.43 1.90 -5.77
C LEU A 78 27.67 2.29 -4.95
N LEU A 79 28.16 1.40 -4.09
CA LEU A 79 29.38 1.63 -3.32
C LEU A 79 30.59 1.84 -4.24
N GLU A 80 30.75 1.02 -5.27
CA GLU A 80 31.80 1.17 -6.28
C GLU A 80 31.71 2.53 -6.99
N ALA A 81 30.53 2.92 -7.47
CA ALA A 81 30.32 4.20 -8.13
C ALA A 81 30.68 5.39 -7.21
N GLN A 82 30.37 5.29 -5.93
CA GLN A 82 30.75 6.30 -4.94
C GLN A 82 32.25 6.33 -4.68
N LEU A 83 32.89 5.19 -4.44
CA LEU A 83 34.34 5.13 -4.23
C LEU A 83 35.09 5.65 -5.45
N TYR A 84 34.61 5.34 -6.66
CA TYR A 84 35.13 5.90 -7.90
C TYR A 84 34.99 7.43 -7.95
N LYS A 85 33.82 7.98 -7.58
CA LYS A 85 33.59 9.44 -7.50
C LYS A 85 34.53 10.10 -6.48
N TYR A 86 34.66 9.50 -5.30
CA TYR A 86 35.46 10.04 -4.18
C TYR A 86 36.95 10.15 -4.53
N HIS A 87 37.47 9.16 -5.26
CA HIS A 87 38.91 9.05 -5.53
C HIS A 87 39.32 9.40 -6.97
N SER A 88 38.35 9.61 -7.87
CA SER A 88 38.56 9.96 -9.28
C SER A 88 39.57 9.05 -10.00
N GLY A 89 39.52 7.74 -9.75
CA GLY A 89 40.49 6.79 -10.28
C GLY A 89 39.94 5.37 -10.44
N ASP A 90 40.31 4.72 -11.56
CA ASP A 90 39.86 3.38 -11.95
C ASP A 90 40.19 2.28 -10.94
N MET A 91 41.17 2.49 -10.05
CA MET A 91 41.57 1.51 -9.02
C MET A 91 40.46 1.14 -8.01
N HIS A 92 39.35 1.87 -7.99
CA HIS A 92 38.21 1.62 -7.09
C HIS A 92 37.04 0.93 -7.79
N LYS A 93 37.19 0.53 -9.05
CA LYS A 93 36.28 -0.41 -9.74
C LYS A 93 36.68 -1.84 -9.38
N PHE A 94 35.71 -2.63 -8.95
CA PHE A 94 35.93 -3.99 -8.43
C PHE A 94 34.84 -4.98 -8.81
N LEU A 95 33.67 -4.55 -9.29
CA LEU A 95 32.59 -5.43 -9.77
C LEU A 95 32.77 -5.76 -11.25
N ASP A 96 33.91 -6.35 -11.59
CA ASP A 96 34.19 -6.84 -12.93
C ASP A 96 34.83 -8.23 -12.89
N LYS A 97 34.80 -8.92 -14.03
CA LYS A 97 35.28 -10.30 -14.17
C LYS A 97 36.77 -10.47 -13.89
N ASN A 98 37.59 -9.43 -13.99
CA ASN A 98 39.03 -9.53 -13.73
C ASN A 98 39.35 -9.39 -12.24
N PHE A 99 38.48 -8.71 -11.48
CA PHE A 99 38.67 -8.53 -10.04
C PHE A 99 37.86 -9.55 -9.22
N ILE A 100 36.60 -9.80 -9.57
CA ILE A 100 35.73 -10.84 -8.99
C ILE A 100 35.47 -11.90 -10.06
N ASN A 101 36.24 -12.99 -9.98
CA ASN A 101 36.32 -13.98 -11.05
C ASN A 101 35.23 -15.06 -10.94
N ASP A 102 34.74 -15.32 -9.73
CA ASP A 102 33.81 -16.39 -9.38
C ASP A 102 32.91 -16.00 -8.19
N PHE A 103 31.91 -16.85 -7.90
CA PHE A 103 31.03 -16.65 -6.74
C PHE A 103 31.75 -16.84 -5.39
N ASP A 104 32.89 -17.54 -5.34
CA ASP A 104 33.73 -17.68 -4.15
C ASP A 104 34.35 -16.32 -3.73
N GLU A 105 34.87 -15.55 -4.69
CA GLU A 105 35.39 -14.20 -4.45
C GLU A 105 34.27 -13.24 -4.05
N LEU A 106 33.07 -13.38 -4.62
CA LEU A 106 31.91 -12.60 -4.20
C LEU A 106 31.48 -12.93 -2.76
N TYR A 107 31.53 -14.19 -2.36
CA TYR A 107 31.31 -14.62 -0.98
C TYR A 107 32.34 -14.03 -0.01
N LYS A 108 33.62 -14.02 -0.38
CA LYS A 108 34.68 -13.36 0.41
C LYS A 108 34.41 -11.87 0.54
N LEU A 109 34.04 -11.19 -0.55
CA LEU A 109 33.69 -9.78 -0.54
C LEU A 109 32.52 -9.48 0.41
N PHE A 110 31.46 -10.29 0.39
CA PHE A 110 30.34 -10.13 1.32
C PHE A 110 30.78 -10.34 2.78
N HIS A 111 31.30 -11.52 3.10
CA HIS A 111 31.36 -11.97 4.48
C HIS A 111 32.73 -11.85 5.15
N GLN A 112 33.79 -11.65 4.37
CA GLN A 112 35.17 -11.51 4.87
C GLN A 112 35.75 -10.11 4.66
N VAL A 113 35.10 -9.27 3.84
CA VAL A 113 35.49 -7.88 3.60
C VAL A 113 34.47 -6.93 4.22
N LEU A 114 33.26 -6.84 3.67
CA LEU A 114 32.27 -5.82 4.08
C LEU A 114 31.73 -6.05 5.50
N ALA A 115 31.65 -7.31 5.92
CA ALA A 115 31.20 -7.72 7.25
C ALA A 115 32.34 -7.87 8.29
N VAL A 116 33.59 -7.58 7.94
CA VAL A 116 34.75 -7.75 8.84
C VAL A 116 35.61 -6.48 8.88
N PRO A 117 35.87 -5.89 10.07
CA PRO A 117 36.75 -4.74 10.20
C PRO A 117 38.16 -5.02 9.66
N HIS A 118 38.81 -4.04 8.99
CA HIS A 118 40.15 -4.18 8.41
C HIS A 118 41.19 -4.85 9.34
N LYS A 119 41.17 -4.51 10.63
CA LYS A 119 42.09 -5.05 11.64
C LYS A 119 41.91 -6.55 11.91
N LYS A 120 40.73 -7.11 11.59
CA LYS A 120 40.37 -8.53 11.76
C LYS A 120 40.42 -9.31 10.43
N ARG A 121 40.71 -8.65 9.31
CA ARG A 121 40.87 -9.28 7.98
C ARG A 121 42.24 -9.96 7.89
N THR A 122 42.32 -11.04 7.10
CA THR A 122 43.60 -11.69 6.80
C THR A 122 44.45 -10.82 5.88
N ASP A 123 45.78 -11.05 5.88
CA ASP A 123 46.71 -10.29 5.02
C ASP A 123 46.37 -10.43 3.53
N LEU A 124 45.94 -11.62 3.09
CA LEU A 124 45.54 -11.88 1.71
C LEU A 124 44.32 -11.04 1.31
N ILE A 125 43.30 -10.99 2.19
CA ILE A 125 42.09 -10.20 1.96
C ILE A 125 42.42 -8.71 1.96
N ASN A 126 43.22 -8.25 2.93
CA ASN A 126 43.65 -6.85 2.98
C ASN A 126 44.44 -6.46 1.73
N LYS A 127 45.33 -7.32 1.22
CA LYS A 127 46.10 -7.02 0.01
C LYS A 127 45.21 -6.79 -1.22
N LYS A 128 44.17 -7.60 -1.41
CA LYS A 128 43.25 -7.48 -2.56
C LYS A 128 42.21 -6.38 -2.37
N PHE A 129 41.58 -6.30 -1.20
CA PHE A 129 40.42 -5.44 -0.92
C PHE A 129 40.76 -4.28 0.03
N TRP A 130 41.99 -3.74 -0.02
CA TRP A 130 42.46 -2.73 0.93
C TRP A 130 41.61 -1.44 0.92
N PHE A 131 41.03 -1.09 -0.23
CA PHE A 131 40.24 0.12 -0.42
C PHE A 131 38.74 -0.09 -0.16
N VAL A 132 38.29 -1.33 0.00
CA VAL A 132 36.88 -1.64 0.25
C VAL A 132 36.58 -1.50 1.75
N PRO A 133 35.66 -0.61 2.15
CA PRO A 133 35.43 -0.28 3.55
C PRO A 133 34.76 -1.43 4.32
N TYR A 134 34.76 -1.32 5.64
CA TYR A 134 33.88 -2.08 6.53
C TYR A 134 32.61 -1.27 6.75
N LEU A 135 31.43 -1.87 6.61
CA LEU A 135 30.16 -1.13 6.68
C LEU A 135 29.29 -1.47 7.90
N ASN A 136 29.68 -2.43 8.75
CA ASN A 136 28.91 -2.87 9.93
C ASN A 136 27.44 -3.30 9.67
N SER A 137 27.05 -3.49 8.41
CA SER A 137 25.66 -3.68 8.04
C SER A 137 25.22 -5.14 8.17
N SER A 138 24.01 -5.36 8.73
CA SER A 138 23.34 -6.66 8.70
C SER A 138 23.05 -7.17 7.28
N LEU A 139 23.15 -6.31 6.25
CA LEU A 139 23.06 -6.68 4.84
C LEU A 139 24.10 -7.74 4.44
N PHE A 140 25.32 -7.66 4.97
CA PHE A 140 26.45 -8.52 4.58
C PHE A 140 26.78 -9.60 5.63
N GLU A 141 26.02 -9.68 6.72
CA GLU A 141 26.05 -10.85 7.60
C GLU A 141 25.39 -12.05 6.90
N ILE A 142 25.84 -13.26 7.24
CA ILE A 142 25.20 -14.49 6.76
C ILE A 142 23.81 -14.57 7.39
N GLY A 143 22.77 -14.59 6.56
CA GLY A 143 21.39 -14.70 7.03
C GLY A 143 21.03 -16.10 7.52
N GLU A 144 19.91 -16.23 8.24
CA GLU A 144 19.41 -17.52 8.74
C GLU A 144 19.18 -18.51 7.58
N LEU A 145 18.52 -18.07 6.51
CA LEU A 145 18.28 -18.87 5.32
C LEU A 145 19.58 -19.37 4.66
N GLU A 146 20.59 -18.50 4.53
CA GLU A 146 21.91 -18.87 3.95
C GLU A 146 22.72 -19.80 4.86
N SER A 147 22.48 -19.71 6.17
CA SER A 147 23.07 -20.59 7.18
C SER A 147 22.44 -21.98 7.11
N ASP A 148 21.11 -22.04 7.01
CA ASP A 148 20.34 -23.29 7.03
C ASP A 148 20.37 -24.01 5.68
N THR A 149 20.62 -23.29 4.58
CA THR A 149 20.61 -23.82 3.22
C THR A 149 21.96 -23.65 2.52
N ILE A 150 22.02 -22.86 1.46
CA ILE A 150 23.20 -22.64 0.61
C ILE A 150 23.65 -21.19 0.67
N LYS A 151 24.94 -20.98 0.38
CA LYS A 151 25.57 -19.65 0.28
C LYS A 151 25.89 -19.36 -1.18
N ILE A 152 26.09 -18.09 -1.52
CA ILE A 152 26.30 -17.69 -2.93
C ILE A 152 27.47 -18.41 -3.62
N ASN A 153 28.51 -18.78 -2.88
CA ASN A 153 29.65 -19.51 -3.43
C ASN A 153 29.38 -20.97 -3.78
N SER A 154 28.18 -21.47 -3.52
CA SER A 154 27.78 -22.81 -3.95
C SER A 154 27.40 -22.81 -5.44
N LEU A 155 27.06 -21.65 -6.01
CA LEU A 155 26.59 -21.50 -7.38
C LEU A 155 27.68 -21.83 -8.40
N ASP A 156 27.32 -22.50 -9.50
CA ASP A 156 28.25 -22.78 -10.59
C ASP A 156 28.52 -21.54 -11.47
N ASP A 157 29.79 -21.23 -11.67
CA ASP A 157 30.28 -20.13 -12.52
C ASP A 157 30.40 -20.50 -14.01
N ASN A 158 30.40 -21.80 -14.35
CA ASN A 158 30.79 -22.26 -15.68
C ASN A 158 29.61 -22.40 -16.64
N THR A 159 28.39 -22.51 -16.12
CA THR A 159 27.19 -22.66 -16.96
C THR A 159 26.77 -21.30 -17.53
N PRO A 160 26.87 -21.10 -18.86
CA PRO A 160 26.54 -19.82 -19.47
C PRO A 160 25.03 -19.67 -19.68
N ILE A 161 24.56 -18.43 -19.74
CA ILE A 161 23.15 -18.07 -19.96
C ILE A 161 22.94 -17.42 -21.32
N GLU A 162 21.73 -17.57 -21.87
CA GLU A 162 21.31 -16.79 -23.03
C GLU A 162 21.01 -15.35 -22.60
N LEU A 163 21.61 -14.38 -23.29
CA LEU A 163 21.39 -12.97 -22.97
C LEU A 163 19.95 -12.54 -23.28
N TYR A 164 19.44 -11.62 -22.48
CA TYR A 164 18.13 -11.05 -22.75
C TYR A 164 18.10 -10.38 -24.12
N LYS A 165 17.14 -10.73 -24.98
CA LYS A 165 16.99 -10.20 -26.36
C LYS A 165 17.01 -8.67 -26.47
N ASN A 166 16.62 -7.97 -25.41
CA ASN A 166 16.61 -6.51 -25.32
C ASN A 166 17.69 -5.96 -24.39
N THR A 167 18.79 -6.70 -24.22
CA THR A 167 19.94 -6.23 -23.44
C THR A 167 20.47 -4.89 -23.97
N VAL A 168 20.96 -4.07 -23.04
CA VAL A 168 21.64 -2.80 -23.32
C VAL A 168 23.06 -3.02 -23.85
N LEU A 169 23.63 -4.21 -23.63
CA LEU A 169 24.99 -4.55 -24.03
C LEU A 169 25.13 -4.60 -25.55
N LYS A 170 26.17 -3.93 -26.05
CA LYS A 170 26.52 -3.87 -27.46
C LYS A 170 27.83 -4.60 -27.76
N ASP A 171 27.92 -5.20 -28.93
CA ASP A 171 29.14 -5.78 -29.48
C ASP A 171 30.06 -4.68 -30.03
N ARG A 172 31.23 -5.07 -30.52
CA ARG A 172 32.22 -4.14 -31.11
C ARG A 172 31.71 -3.42 -32.36
N THR A 173 30.62 -3.88 -32.96
CA THR A 173 29.98 -3.27 -34.14
C THR A 173 28.82 -2.35 -33.76
N GLY A 174 28.53 -2.20 -32.46
CA GLY A 174 27.42 -1.39 -31.94
C GLY A 174 26.06 -2.09 -31.99
N LYS A 175 25.99 -3.36 -32.39
CA LYS A 175 24.77 -4.18 -32.38
C LYS A 175 24.57 -4.82 -31.00
N LYS A 176 23.34 -5.23 -30.68
CA LYS A 176 23.06 -5.94 -29.41
C LYS A 176 23.85 -7.24 -29.34
N ARG A 177 24.41 -7.55 -28.17
CA ARG A 177 25.11 -8.82 -27.95
C ARG A 177 24.12 -9.98 -27.89
N HIS A 178 24.55 -11.12 -28.44
CA HIS A 178 23.81 -12.39 -28.45
C HIS A 178 24.67 -13.58 -28.01
N GLU A 179 25.93 -13.34 -27.59
CA GLU A 179 26.83 -14.39 -27.12
C GLU A 179 26.43 -14.88 -25.73
N ASN A 180 26.51 -16.18 -25.47
CA ASN A 180 26.22 -16.70 -24.13
C ASN A 180 27.34 -16.31 -23.16
N LEU A 181 26.98 -15.83 -21.97
CA LEU A 181 27.92 -15.41 -20.92
C LEU A 181 27.55 -16.08 -19.60
N PRO A 182 28.52 -16.35 -18.69
CA PRO A 182 28.21 -16.69 -17.31
C PRO A 182 27.28 -15.65 -16.66
N ALA A 183 26.33 -16.09 -15.83
CA ALA A 183 25.30 -15.21 -15.28
C ALA A 183 25.87 -14.04 -14.45
N MET A 184 26.91 -14.29 -13.66
CA MET A 184 27.57 -13.24 -12.88
C MET A 184 28.23 -12.20 -13.78
N TYR A 185 28.94 -12.64 -14.83
CA TYR A 185 29.61 -11.73 -15.74
C TYR A 185 28.62 -10.87 -16.53
N TYR A 186 27.53 -11.48 -17.01
CA TYR A 186 26.46 -10.72 -17.64
C TYR A 186 25.86 -9.67 -16.70
N LEU A 187 25.65 -10.00 -15.43
CA LEU A 187 25.11 -9.07 -14.45
C LEU A 187 26.03 -7.87 -14.23
N PHE A 188 27.34 -8.08 -14.10
CA PHE A 188 28.30 -6.98 -13.92
C PHE A 188 28.35 -6.05 -15.13
N GLU A 189 28.53 -6.58 -16.35
CA GLU A 189 28.52 -5.78 -17.58
C GLU A 189 27.20 -5.03 -17.76
N PHE A 190 26.07 -5.69 -17.44
CA PHE A 190 24.75 -5.08 -17.51
C PHE A 190 24.64 -3.89 -16.57
N LEU A 191 25.11 -3.99 -15.32
CA LEU A 191 25.10 -2.89 -14.36
C LEU A 191 26.07 -1.77 -14.78
N ASP A 192 27.24 -2.11 -15.33
CA ASP A 192 28.24 -1.13 -15.81
C ASP A 192 27.73 -0.27 -16.97
N ALA A 193 26.73 -0.74 -17.71
CA ALA A 193 26.09 0.02 -18.78
C ALA A 193 25.25 1.20 -18.28
N TYR A 194 24.89 1.23 -17.00
CA TYR A 194 24.11 2.29 -16.36
C TYR A 194 24.97 3.19 -15.49
N ASP A 195 24.45 4.39 -15.19
CA ASP A 195 25.07 5.32 -14.27
C ASP A 195 24.43 5.21 -12.88
N PHE A 196 25.26 4.94 -11.87
CA PHE A 196 24.88 4.79 -10.46
C PHE A 196 25.33 5.98 -9.60
N THR A 197 25.82 7.07 -10.21
CA THR A 197 26.22 8.29 -9.49
C THR A 197 24.99 9.12 -9.11
N SER A 198 24.86 9.48 -7.82
CA SER A 198 23.62 9.97 -7.22
C SER A 198 23.34 11.48 -7.36
N GLU A 199 24.17 12.25 -8.07
CA GLU A 199 24.06 13.72 -8.13
C GLU A 199 24.52 14.21 -9.51
N GLY A 200 23.65 14.92 -10.26
CA GLY A 200 24.07 15.71 -11.43
C GLY A 200 22.95 15.93 -12.45
N ASN A 201 22.80 17.19 -12.91
CA ASN A 201 21.92 17.60 -14.01
C ASN A 201 22.08 16.70 -15.25
N GLU A 202 20.97 16.32 -15.87
CA GLU A 202 20.95 15.53 -17.11
C GLU A 202 21.68 16.23 -18.28
N GLU A 203 21.89 17.54 -18.20
CA GLU A 203 22.38 18.38 -19.30
C GLU A 203 23.90 18.38 -19.51
N ILE A 204 24.71 17.85 -18.57
CA ILE A 204 26.19 17.85 -18.67
C ILE A 204 26.74 16.43 -18.56
N ARG A 205 26.56 15.58 -19.57
CA ARG A 205 27.22 14.25 -19.62
C ARG A 205 27.73 13.91 -21.02
N GLU A 206 29.04 13.70 -21.14
CA GLU A 206 29.72 13.26 -22.38
C GLU A 206 29.35 11.81 -22.76
N ASP A 207 29.02 10.97 -21.77
CA ASP A 207 28.54 9.60 -21.94
C ASP A 207 27.03 9.50 -21.67
N LYS A 208 26.25 9.15 -22.69
CA LYS A 208 24.77 8.99 -22.67
C LYS A 208 24.28 7.77 -21.87
N LYS A 209 24.79 7.51 -20.66
CA LYS A 209 24.32 6.41 -19.80
C LYS A 209 23.04 6.81 -19.07
N THR A 210 22.10 5.87 -18.94
CA THR A 210 20.85 6.08 -18.19
C THR A 210 21.13 6.02 -16.68
N LEU A 211 20.62 7.00 -15.93
CA LEU A 211 20.75 7.10 -14.48
C LEU A 211 19.85 6.07 -13.76
N ILE A 212 20.38 5.40 -12.74
CA ILE A 212 19.63 4.50 -11.84
C ILE A 212 19.60 5.10 -10.43
N ASN A 213 18.45 5.61 -10.03
CA ASN A 213 18.21 6.15 -8.69
C ASN A 213 17.45 5.15 -7.79
N ALA A 214 17.24 5.55 -6.52
CA ALA A 214 16.56 4.71 -5.52
C ALA A 214 15.08 4.42 -5.88
N SER A 215 14.43 5.30 -6.65
CA SER A 215 13.05 5.09 -7.11
C SER A 215 12.99 4.00 -8.19
N VAL A 216 13.88 4.05 -9.20
CA VAL A 216 14.02 3.01 -10.24
C VAL A 216 14.35 1.64 -9.64
N LEU A 217 15.26 1.58 -8.66
CA LEU A 217 15.59 0.33 -7.98
C LEU A 217 14.36 -0.29 -7.30
N GLY A 218 13.57 0.50 -6.58
CA GLY A 218 12.34 -0.03 -5.98
C GLY A 218 11.29 -0.45 -7.00
N LEU A 219 11.17 0.22 -8.15
CA LEU A 219 10.30 -0.23 -9.24
C LEU A 219 10.73 -1.60 -9.78
N ILE A 220 12.05 -1.83 -9.95
CA ILE A 220 12.59 -3.12 -10.36
C ILE A 220 12.21 -4.19 -9.33
N PHE A 221 12.41 -3.90 -8.04
CA PHE A 221 12.13 -4.83 -6.96
C PHE A 221 10.65 -5.18 -6.80
N GLU A 222 9.77 -4.19 -6.92
CA GLU A 222 8.32 -4.41 -6.89
C GLU A 222 7.87 -5.29 -8.05
N LYS A 223 8.45 -5.10 -9.24
CA LYS A 223 8.18 -5.96 -10.40
C LYS A 223 8.65 -7.39 -10.17
N ILE A 224 9.83 -7.58 -9.56
CA ILE A 224 10.40 -8.92 -9.26
C ILE A 224 9.58 -9.67 -8.22
N ASN A 225 9.08 -8.99 -7.18
CA ASN A 225 8.19 -9.60 -6.19
C ASN A 225 6.85 -10.06 -6.80
N GLY A 226 6.52 -9.57 -8.00
CA GLY A 226 5.34 -9.97 -8.75
C GLY A 226 4.07 -9.35 -8.18
N TYR A 227 3.20 -8.87 -9.06
CA TYR A 227 1.91 -8.24 -8.74
C TYR A 227 0.87 -9.17 -8.07
N LYS A 228 1.29 -10.31 -7.48
CA LYS A 228 0.41 -11.28 -6.81
C LYS A 228 -0.20 -10.72 -5.53
N ASP A 229 0.50 -9.84 -4.81
CA ASP A 229 0.07 -9.33 -3.50
C ASP A 229 -0.75 -8.03 -3.56
N GLY A 230 -1.06 -7.53 -4.76
CA GLY A 230 -1.79 -6.26 -4.93
C GLY A 230 -0.97 -5.01 -4.58
N SER A 231 0.36 -5.13 -4.51
CA SER A 231 1.30 -4.02 -4.37
C SER A 231 1.40 -3.23 -5.69
N PHE A 232 1.22 -1.91 -5.62
CA PHE A 232 1.35 -1.00 -6.74
C PHE A 232 2.36 0.09 -6.42
N PHE A 233 3.29 0.34 -7.36
CA PHE A 233 4.23 1.44 -7.27
C PHE A 233 3.48 2.76 -7.15
N THR A 234 3.85 3.54 -6.14
CA THR A 234 3.33 4.90 -5.97
C THR A 234 4.26 5.90 -6.65
N PRO A 235 3.77 6.76 -7.56
CA PRO A 235 4.61 7.78 -8.19
C PRO A 235 5.28 8.70 -7.17
N GLY A 236 6.54 9.06 -7.42
CA GLY A 236 7.38 9.83 -6.48
C GLY A 236 6.78 11.16 -6.02
N PHE A 237 6.08 11.87 -6.89
CA PHE A 237 5.43 13.14 -6.50
C PHE A 237 4.22 12.95 -5.57
N ILE A 238 3.54 11.80 -5.62
CA ILE A 238 2.43 11.45 -4.72
C ILE A 238 2.98 11.11 -3.33
N THR A 239 4.01 10.27 -3.25
CA THR A 239 4.70 9.98 -1.98
C THR A 239 5.24 11.25 -1.35
N MET A 240 5.93 12.09 -2.11
CA MET A 240 6.46 13.38 -1.65
C MET A 240 5.34 14.27 -1.08
N TYR A 241 4.23 14.45 -1.81
CA TYR A 241 3.09 15.22 -1.33
C TYR A 241 2.53 14.69 0.00
N MET A 242 2.27 13.37 0.08
CA MET A 242 1.72 12.74 1.28
C MET A 242 2.66 12.88 2.47
N CYS A 243 3.95 12.62 2.28
CA CYS A 243 4.97 12.76 3.32
C CYS A 243 5.07 14.21 3.79
N ARG A 244 5.19 15.17 2.87
CA ARG A 244 5.31 16.60 3.21
C ARG A 244 4.13 17.09 4.05
N GLU A 245 2.90 16.92 3.57
CA GLU A 245 1.71 17.43 4.26
C GLU A 245 1.52 16.80 5.65
N THR A 246 1.66 15.48 5.74
CA THR A 246 1.41 14.77 7.00
C THR A 246 2.55 14.98 8.01
N LEU A 247 3.81 15.03 7.58
CA LEU A 247 4.96 15.29 8.46
C LEU A 247 4.98 16.71 8.98
N GLN A 248 4.66 17.72 8.15
CA GLN A 248 4.58 19.11 8.63
C GLN A 248 3.54 19.24 9.75
N ARG A 249 2.38 18.60 9.62
CA ARG A 249 1.35 18.56 10.68
C ARG A 249 1.86 17.87 11.94
N ALA A 250 2.55 16.73 11.79
CA ALA A 250 3.11 16.01 12.92
C ALA A 250 4.17 16.83 13.67
N VAL A 251 5.06 17.52 12.96
CA VAL A 251 6.05 18.43 13.54
C VAL A 251 5.36 19.54 14.33
N VAL A 252 4.40 20.25 13.72
CA VAL A 252 3.63 21.30 14.41
C VAL A 252 2.94 20.76 15.66
N GLN A 253 2.31 19.59 15.56
CA GLN A 253 1.64 18.95 16.69
C GLN A 253 2.62 18.58 17.82
N LYS A 254 3.80 18.06 17.48
CA LYS A 254 4.85 17.69 18.44
C LYS A 254 5.35 18.90 19.23
N PHE A 255 5.66 20.00 18.54
CA PHE A 255 6.06 21.25 19.20
C PHE A 255 4.94 21.82 20.09
N ASN A 256 3.68 21.73 19.64
CA ASN A 256 2.53 22.12 20.45
C ASN A 256 2.36 21.26 21.71
N ASP A 257 2.63 19.95 21.62
CA ASP A 257 2.50 19.06 22.78
C ASP A 257 3.61 19.27 23.82
N ILE A 258 4.83 19.58 23.38
CA ILE A 258 5.97 19.81 24.27
C ILE A 258 5.95 21.23 24.85
N TYR A 259 5.81 22.26 24.00
CA TYR A 259 5.99 23.66 24.42
C TYR A 259 4.70 24.46 24.56
N ARG A 260 3.54 23.90 24.17
CA ARG A 260 2.23 24.58 24.25
C ARG A 260 2.10 25.85 23.40
N TRP A 261 2.84 25.97 22.29
CA TRP A 261 2.92 27.16 21.43
C TRP A 261 1.65 27.51 20.62
N LYS A 262 0.66 26.62 20.52
CA LYS A 262 -0.60 26.82 19.74
C LYS A 262 -0.38 27.17 18.26
N CYS A 263 0.71 26.69 17.66
CA CYS A 263 1.03 26.84 16.25
C CYS A 263 -0.01 26.13 15.36
N LYS A 264 -0.30 26.67 14.18
CA LYS A 264 -1.18 26.05 13.17
C LYS A 264 -0.41 25.60 11.93
N THR A 265 0.70 26.26 11.63
CA THR A 265 1.53 26.03 10.44
C THR A 265 2.99 25.84 10.83
N LEU A 266 3.79 25.30 9.90
CA LEU A 266 5.24 25.19 10.09
C LEU A 266 5.90 26.57 10.22
N ALA A 267 5.37 27.59 9.52
CA ALA A 267 5.82 28.97 9.64
C ALA A 267 5.62 29.54 11.05
N ASP A 268 4.52 29.20 11.74
CA ASP A 268 4.31 29.60 13.13
C ASP A 268 5.39 29.00 14.05
N VAL A 269 5.76 27.74 13.83
CA VAL A 269 6.84 27.09 14.56
C VAL A 269 8.16 27.81 14.28
N ARG A 270 8.48 28.08 13.01
CA ARG A 270 9.69 28.82 12.61
C ARG A 270 9.79 30.18 13.31
N ASN A 271 8.69 30.90 13.44
CA ASN A 271 8.65 32.18 14.15
C ASN A 271 8.98 32.03 15.64
N HIS A 272 8.47 31.01 16.32
CA HIS A 272 8.83 30.73 17.72
C HIS A 272 10.31 30.36 17.90
N LEU A 273 10.91 29.70 16.92
CA LEU A 273 12.32 29.33 16.93
C LEU A 273 13.25 30.51 16.63
N ALA A 274 12.76 31.56 15.95
CA ALA A 274 13.58 32.67 15.47
C ALA A 274 14.31 33.41 16.60
N ASP A 275 13.68 33.54 17.78
CA ASP A 275 14.26 34.22 18.95
C ASP A 275 15.16 33.33 19.81
N ARG A 276 15.30 32.03 19.47
CA ARG A 276 15.98 31.01 20.27
C ARG A 276 16.96 30.19 19.44
N ARG A 277 18.04 30.86 18.98
CA ARG A 277 19.05 30.28 18.08
C ARG A 277 20.42 30.04 18.70
N ASN A 278 20.53 30.01 20.02
CA ASN A 278 21.77 29.51 20.62
C ASN A 278 21.89 28.00 20.36
N THR A 279 23.11 27.48 20.38
CA THR A 279 23.41 26.09 20.03
C THR A 279 22.66 25.06 20.88
N LYS A 280 22.42 25.37 22.16
CA LYS A 280 21.68 24.48 23.07
C LYS A 280 20.22 24.37 22.66
N ASP A 281 19.58 25.49 22.36
CA ASP A 281 18.19 25.53 21.90
C ASP A 281 18.05 24.77 20.56
N ILE A 282 18.98 24.96 19.63
CA ILE A 282 18.99 24.25 18.34
C ILE A 282 19.04 22.73 18.54
N LEU A 283 19.93 22.25 19.42
CA LEU A 283 20.02 20.82 19.72
C LEU A 283 18.75 20.28 20.39
N GLU A 284 18.14 21.05 21.31
CA GLU A 284 16.88 20.69 21.96
C GLU A 284 15.74 20.58 20.95
N PHE A 285 15.57 21.58 20.09
CA PHE A 285 14.52 21.60 19.07
C PHE A 285 14.73 20.55 17.98
N ASN A 286 15.99 20.27 17.60
CA ASN A 286 16.30 19.18 16.69
C ASN A 286 15.91 17.82 17.31
N ALA A 287 16.18 17.63 18.61
CA ALA A 287 15.79 16.43 19.34
C ALA A 287 14.26 16.21 19.35
N VAL A 288 13.45 17.28 19.33
CA VAL A 288 11.99 17.17 19.18
C VAL A 288 11.61 16.50 17.87
N ILE A 289 12.22 16.90 16.75
CA ILE A 289 11.97 16.28 15.43
C ILE A 289 12.48 14.84 15.42
N ASN A 290 13.65 14.56 16.02
CA ASN A 290 14.20 13.20 16.15
C ASN A 290 13.38 12.27 17.04
N SER A 291 12.36 12.79 17.75
CA SER A 291 11.47 12.00 18.60
C SER A 291 10.16 11.59 17.90
N LEU A 292 9.94 12.04 16.66
CA LEU A 292 8.79 11.62 15.85
C LEU A 292 8.85 10.14 15.54
N LYS A 293 7.70 9.47 15.53
CA LYS A 293 7.57 8.05 15.19
C LYS A 293 6.61 7.91 14.00
N ILE A 294 7.14 7.49 12.86
CA ILE A 294 6.43 7.34 11.59
C ILE A 294 6.45 5.87 11.19
N VAL A 295 5.28 5.32 10.90
CA VAL A 295 5.16 3.90 10.55
C VAL A 295 4.41 3.67 9.24
N ASP A 296 4.92 2.75 8.43
CA ASP A 296 4.18 2.13 7.33
C ASP A 296 3.82 0.68 7.69
N PRO A 297 2.53 0.35 7.91
CA PRO A 297 2.10 -1.00 8.30
C PRO A 297 2.04 -1.99 7.14
N ALA A 298 2.29 -1.54 5.90
CA ALA A 298 2.39 -2.35 4.69
C ALA A 298 3.53 -1.79 3.81
N VAL A 299 4.74 -1.80 4.37
CA VAL A 299 5.87 -0.97 3.90
C VAL A 299 6.31 -1.25 2.47
N GLY A 300 6.04 -2.44 1.93
CA GLY A 300 6.43 -2.80 0.57
C GLY A 300 7.91 -2.56 0.33
N SER A 301 8.26 -1.83 -0.73
CA SER A 301 9.64 -1.48 -1.09
C SER A 301 10.25 -0.35 -0.23
N GLY A 302 9.53 0.17 0.77
CA GLY A 302 10.01 1.24 1.66
C GLY A 302 9.98 2.64 1.05
N HIS A 303 9.18 2.88 0.01
CA HIS A 303 9.13 4.16 -0.71
C HIS A 303 8.73 5.32 0.21
N PHE A 304 7.64 5.17 0.96
CA PHE A 304 7.17 6.19 1.91
C PHE A 304 8.18 6.49 3.01
N LEU A 305 8.96 5.51 3.46
CA LEU A 305 9.97 5.74 4.51
C LEU A 305 11.16 6.56 3.99
N VAL A 306 11.62 6.31 2.76
CA VAL A 306 12.68 7.11 2.13
C VAL A 306 12.19 8.53 1.81
N SER A 307 10.95 8.67 1.33
CA SER A 307 10.34 9.99 1.10
C SER A 307 10.21 10.75 2.43
N ALA A 308 9.76 10.08 3.50
CA ALA A 308 9.67 10.67 4.83
C ALA A 308 11.04 11.09 5.41
N LEU A 309 12.10 10.31 5.16
CA LEU A 309 13.47 10.65 5.52
C LEU A 309 13.90 11.98 4.88
N ASN A 310 13.71 12.11 3.57
CA ASN A 310 14.10 13.28 2.80
C ASN A 310 13.30 14.52 3.24
N GLU A 311 11.99 14.38 3.41
CA GLU A 311 11.10 15.47 3.87
C GLU A 311 11.44 15.93 5.30
N LEU A 312 11.81 15.03 6.21
CA LEU A 312 12.24 15.44 7.56
C LEU A 312 13.54 16.27 7.54
N ILE A 313 14.50 15.93 6.67
CA ILE A 313 15.72 16.74 6.50
C ILE A 313 15.37 18.11 5.92
N ALA A 314 14.49 18.16 4.91
CA ALA A 314 14.02 19.42 4.33
C ALA A 314 13.29 20.29 5.38
N ILE A 315 12.40 19.71 6.20
CA ILE A 315 11.73 20.43 7.29
C ILE A 315 12.73 20.96 8.32
N LYS A 316 13.77 20.19 8.68
CA LYS A 316 14.84 20.67 9.57
C LYS A 316 15.58 21.86 8.96
N SER A 317 15.87 21.82 7.66
CA SER A 317 16.47 22.95 6.95
C SER A 317 15.53 24.17 6.98
N GLU A 318 14.25 23.99 6.67
CA GLU A 318 13.24 25.07 6.66
C GLU A 318 13.07 25.73 8.04
N LEU A 319 13.18 24.98 9.14
CA LEU A 319 13.13 25.51 10.50
C LEU A 319 14.46 26.13 10.97
N GLY A 320 15.55 25.92 10.22
CA GLY A 320 16.91 26.28 10.61
C GLY A 320 17.41 25.45 11.79
N LEU A 321 17.09 24.16 11.80
CA LEU A 321 17.47 23.15 12.78
C LEU A 321 18.45 22.11 12.22
N LEU A 322 18.76 22.17 10.92
CA LEU A 322 19.80 21.34 10.30
C LEU A 322 21.17 21.85 10.76
N ALA A 323 21.75 21.18 11.76
CA ALA A 323 22.91 21.67 12.50
C ALA A 323 23.91 20.56 12.84
N ASP A 324 25.16 20.94 13.00
CA ASP A 324 26.24 20.01 13.36
C ASP A 324 26.14 19.51 14.82
N LYS A 325 27.15 18.75 15.29
CA LYS A 325 27.13 18.12 16.63
C LYS A 325 27.17 19.11 17.78
N ASN A 326 27.59 20.33 17.48
CA ASN A 326 27.71 21.42 18.44
C ASN A 326 26.52 22.37 18.35
N GLY A 327 25.51 22.09 17.53
CA GLY A 327 24.33 22.94 17.35
C GLY A 327 24.56 24.15 16.43
N LEU A 328 25.64 24.18 15.66
CA LEU A 328 25.86 25.23 14.66
C LEU A 328 25.08 24.87 13.40
N VAL A 329 24.15 25.73 13.00
CA VAL A 329 23.28 25.56 11.83
C VAL A 329 24.10 25.67 10.53
N LEU A 330 23.73 24.89 9.52
CA LEU A 330 24.26 25.01 8.16
C LEU A 330 23.61 26.19 7.43
N MET A 331 23.93 27.44 7.81
CA MET A 331 23.20 28.63 7.33
C MET A 331 23.31 28.89 5.82
N ASP A 332 24.44 28.54 5.21
CA ASP A 332 24.70 28.76 3.78
C ASP A 332 24.17 27.63 2.89
N TYR A 333 23.49 26.64 3.48
CA TYR A 333 22.99 25.46 2.80
C TYR A 333 21.48 25.32 2.96
N GLU A 334 20.81 24.93 1.88
CA GLU A 334 19.38 24.65 1.87
C GLU A 334 19.14 23.23 1.39
N ALA A 335 18.36 22.46 2.16
CA ALA A 335 17.88 21.14 1.78
C ALA A 335 16.42 21.19 1.33
N ARG A 336 16.14 20.67 0.14
CA ARG A 336 14.79 20.54 -0.41
C ARG A 336 14.60 19.19 -1.10
N VAL A 337 13.35 18.76 -1.23
CA VAL A 337 13.02 17.53 -1.96
C VAL A 337 12.50 17.89 -3.34
N GLU A 338 13.14 17.34 -4.37
CA GLU A 338 12.73 17.48 -5.77
C GLU A 338 12.68 16.10 -6.42
N ASN A 339 11.58 15.78 -7.09
CA ASN A 339 11.37 14.45 -7.69
C ASN A 339 11.62 13.27 -6.73
N ASP A 340 11.25 13.44 -5.46
CA ASP A 340 11.44 12.47 -4.37
C ASP A 340 12.92 12.22 -3.98
N GLU A 341 13.84 13.08 -4.42
CA GLU A 341 15.25 13.07 -4.02
C GLU A 341 15.60 14.31 -3.20
N LEU A 342 16.48 14.14 -2.21
CA LEU A 342 17.00 15.23 -1.40
C LEU A 342 18.09 15.99 -2.16
N ILE A 343 17.84 17.26 -2.47
CA ILE A 343 18.80 18.18 -3.08
C ILE A 343 19.33 19.12 -2.01
N ILE A 344 20.65 19.21 -1.92
CA ILE A 344 21.35 20.19 -1.07
C ILE A 344 21.94 21.25 -1.99
N THR A 345 21.66 22.52 -1.70
CA THR A 345 22.22 23.66 -2.44
C THR A 345 23.00 24.58 -1.52
N CYS A 346 24.00 25.28 -2.06
CA CYS A 346 24.76 26.33 -1.39
C CYS A 346 24.61 27.68 -2.11
N ASN A 347 25.22 28.75 -1.58
CA ASN A 347 25.23 30.09 -2.17
C ASN A 347 23.81 30.65 -2.44
N SER A 348 22.91 30.56 -1.45
CA SER A 348 21.51 31.01 -1.59
C SER A 348 20.70 30.26 -2.67
N GLY A 349 21.07 29.02 -2.98
CA GLY A 349 20.29 28.12 -3.83
C GLY A 349 20.79 28.00 -5.28
N GLU A 350 21.88 28.69 -5.64
CA GLU A 350 22.42 28.72 -7.01
C GLU A 350 23.19 27.43 -7.38
N ASP A 351 23.98 26.90 -6.44
CA ASP A 351 24.87 25.77 -6.71
C ASP A 351 24.42 24.50 -5.97
N ILE A 352 24.48 23.34 -6.64
CA ILE A 352 24.26 22.05 -6.00
C ILE A 352 25.51 21.67 -5.20
N PHE A 353 25.31 21.28 -3.93
CA PHE A 353 26.39 20.76 -3.11
C PHE A 353 26.82 19.40 -3.64
N GLU A 354 28.08 19.30 -4.06
CA GLU A 354 28.69 18.04 -4.46
C GLU A 354 29.57 17.49 -3.34
N TYR A 355 29.42 16.19 -3.08
CA TYR A 355 30.36 15.48 -2.19
C TYR A 355 31.80 15.61 -2.68
N ARG A 356 32.73 15.90 -1.77
CA ARG A 356 34.18 15.87 -2.05
C ARG A 356 34.93 15.13 -0.95
N ALA A 357 35.69 14.12 -1.33
CA ALA A 357 36.58 13.44 -0.39
C ALA A 357 37.65 14.44 0.11
N PRO A 358 37.84 14.55 1.44
CA PRO A 358 38.89 15.41 1.98
C PRO A 358 40.25 14.91 1.52
N ARG A 359 40.95 15.71 0.71
CA ARG A 359 42.36 15.45 0.35
C ARG A 359 43.24 16.06 1.43
N LYS A 360 44.26 15.31 1.89
CA LYS A 360 45.33 15.90 2.71
C LYS A 360 45.88 17.13 1.98
N PRO A 361 46.06 18.27 2.66
CA PRO A 361 46.72 19.42 2.05
C PRO A 361 48.15 18.99 1.68
N THR A 362 48.42 18.85 0.40
CA THR A 362 49.79 18.78 -0.09
C THR A 362 50.39 20.16 0.09
N PHE A 363 51.50 20.26 0.82
CA PHE A 363 52.28 21.50 0.86
C PHE A 363 52.61 21.90 -0.58
N SER A 364 52.30 23.13 -0.96
CA SER A 364 52.82 23.68 -2.21
C SER A 364 54.36 23.71 -2.11
N GLU A 365 55.08 23.48 -3.21
CA GLU A 365 56.55 23.62 -3.25
C GLU A 365 57.02 25.01 -2.78
N SER A 366 56.11 26.00 -2.79
CA SER A 366 56.30 27.37 -2.28
C SER A 366 56.15 27.54 -0.75
N GLY A 367 55.76 26.51 0.01
CA GLY A 367 55.64 26.60 1.48
C GLY A 367 54.54 27.54 2.00
N ILE A 368 53.69 28.08 1.13
CA ILE A 368 52.59 28.97 1.51
C ILE A 368 51.40 28.12 1.98
N TYR A 369 51.00 28.32 3.23
CA TYR A 369 49.81 27.73 3.85
C TYR A 369 48.56 28.44 3.33
N ASP A 370 47.73 27.76 2.54
CA ASP A 370 46.44 28.28 2.09
C ASP A 370 45.35 28.01 3.15
N SER A 371 45.17 28.98 4.05
CA SER A 371 44.15 28.93 5.10
C SER A 371 42.73 28.85 4.54
N SER A 372 42.47 29.43 3.37
CA SER A 372 41.14 29.49 2.75
C SER A 372 40.69 28.11 2.25
N ARG A 373 41.61 27.35 1.64
CA ARG A 373 41.35 25.96 1.22
C ARG A 373 41.09 25.02 2.40
N MET A 374 41.77 25.22 3.52
CA MET A 374 41.54 24.44 4.74
C MET A 374 40.15 24.69 5.35
N ILE A 375 39.71 25.96 5.38
CA ILE A 375 38.37 26.34 5.85
C ILE A 375 37.30 25.69 4.98
N PHE A 376 37.47 25.72 3.66
CA PHE A 376 36.55 25.08 2.72
C PHE A 376 36.45 23.55 2.93
N VAL A 377 37.59 22.85 3.07
CA VAL A 377 37.59 21.39 3.32
C VAL A 377 36.88 21.04 4.63
N ARG A 378 37.08 21.83 5.70
CA ARG A 378 36.40 21.62 6.97
C ARG A 378 34.89 21.85 6.88
N GLU A 379 34.45 22.84 6.12
CA GLU A 379 33.03 23.12 5.95
C GLU A 379 32.33 22.02 5.13
N VAL A 380 32.95 21.56 4.03
CA VAL A 380 32.44 20.41 3.25
C VAL A 380 32.33 19.17 4.14
N GLN A 381 33.36 18.89 4.94
CA GLN A 381 33.34 17.77 5.89
C GLN A 381 32.20 17.92 6.90
N ARG A 382 32.03 19.11 7.48
CA ARG A 382 30.95 19.41 8.44
C ARG A 382 29.56 19.17 7.85
N VAL A 383 29.31 19.59 6.60
CA VAL A 383 28.04 19.35 5.90
C VAL A 383 27.80 17.86 5.69
N GLN A 384 28.81 17.12 5.19
CA GLN A 384 28.71 15.67 4.96
C GLN A 384 28.43 14.90 6.26
N GLU A 385 29.16 15.22 7.33
CA GLU A 385 28.96 14.64 8.66
C GLU A 385 27.56 14.93 9.20
N THR A 386 27.10 16.16 9.05
CA THR A 386 25.79 16.60 9.53
C THR A 386 24.68 15.84 8.78
N LEU A 387 24.72 15.81 7.45
CA LEU A 387 23.72 15.11 6.64
C LEU A 387 23.67 13.61 6.97
N PHE A 388 24.82 12.96 7.07
CA PHE A 388 24.89 11.54 7.43
C PHE A 388 24.28 11.28 8.81
N ARG A 389 24.71 12.04 9.83
CA ARG A 389 24.25 11.84 11.21
C ARG A 389 22.75 12.10 11.36
N GLU A 390 22.24 13.15 10.73
CA GLU A 390 20.82 13.48 10.81
C GLU A 390 19.97 12.41 10.10
N LYS A 391 20.40 11.93 8.92
CA LYS A 391 19.74 10.81 8.24
C LYS A 391 19.79 9.53 9.07
N GLN A 392 20.95 9.18 9.62
CA GLN A 392 21.13 8.04 10.50
C GLN A 392 20.18 8.12 11.70
N THR A 393 20.13 9.26 12.37
CA THR A 393 19.28 9.48 13.56
C THR A 393 17.80 9.30 13.23
N ILE A 394 17.34 9.82 12.08
CA ILE A 394 15.95 9.67 11.63
C ILE A 394 15.65 8.20 11.28
N ILE A 395 16.54 7.53 10.55
CA ILE A 395 16.36 6.12 10.18
C ILE A 395 16.27 5.23 11.44
N GLU A 396 17.12 5.48 12.44
CA GLU A 396 17.19 4.68 13.66
C GLU A 396 16.03 4.96 14.63
N ASN A 397 15.56 6.20 14.73
CA ASN A 397 14.63 6.59 15.80
C ASN A 397 13.22 6.93 15.31
N CYS A 398 13.07 7.30 14.04
CA CYS A 398 11.81 7.84 13.53
C CYS A 398 11.07 6.92 12.57
N LEU A 399 11.77 6.09 11.78
CA LEU A 399 11.16 5.34 10.69
C LEU A 399 10.94 3.88 11.05
N PHE A 400 9.70 3.41 10.94
CA PHE A 400 9.28 2.05 11.26
C PHE A 400 8.47 1.46 10.10
N GLY A 401 8.57 0.14 9.87
CA GLY A 401 7.87 -0.51 8.78
C GLY A 401 7.53 -1.96 9.08
N VAL A 402 6.39 -2.42 8.58
CA VAL A 402 5.96 -3.83 8.68
C VAL A 402 5.47 -4.30 7.32
N ASP A 403 5.89 -5.48 6.89
CA ASP A 403 5.32 -6.15 5.72
C ASP A 403 5.18 -7.65 5.97
N ILE A 404 4.17 -8.29 5.38
CA ILE A 404 4.00 -9.73 5.47
C ILE A 404 5.01 -10.49 4.60
N ASN A 405 5.56 -9.84 3.58
CA ASN A 405 6.49 -10.40 2.63
C ASN A 405 7.94 -10.08 3.03
N ALA A 406 8.71 -11.11 3.37
CA ALA A 406 10.12 -10.99 3.75
C ALA A 406 10.99 -10.29 2.68
N ASN A 407 10.68 -10.47 1.39
CA ASN A 407 11.42 -9.81 0.32
C ASN A 407 11.19 -8.30 0.33
N SER A 408 9.94 -7.86 0.49
CA SER A 408 9.59 -6.43 0.63
C SER A 408 10.36 -5.80 1.79
N VAL A 409 10.41 -6.45 2.95
CA VAL A 409 11.21 -6.02 4.12
C VAL A 409 12.70 -5.84 3.76
N LYS A 410 13.30 -6.82 3.07
CA LYS A 410 14.71 -6.75 2.64
C LYS A 410 14.96 -5.59 1.67
N ILE A 411 14.03 -5.34 0.76
CA ILE A 411 14.11 -4.24 -0.22
C ILE A 411 13.99 -2.89 0.47
N ALA A 412 13.03 -2.73 1.39
CA ALA A 412 12.87 -1.51 2.17
C ALA A 412 14.13 -1.18 2.98
N ARG A 413 14.74 -2.18 3.63
CA ARG A 413 16.03 -2.04 4.32
C ARG A 413 17.14 -1.60 3.35
N LEU A 414 17.26 -2.27 2.21
CA LEU A 414 18.24 -1.90 1.17
C LEU A 414 18.09 -0.44 0.73
N ARG A 415 16.86 0.02 0.50
CA ARG A 415 16.60 1.39 0.04
C ARG A 415 17.04 2.45 1.05
N LEU A 416 16.77 2.21 2.35
CA LEU A 416 17.24 3.08 3.42
C LEU A 416 18.77 3.09 3.54
N TRP A 417 19.42 1.93 3.41
CA TRP A 417 20.90 1.88 3.39
C TRP A 417 21.50 2.60 2.19
N ILE A 418 20.90 2.48 1.00
CA ILE A 418 21.34 3.21 -0.20
C ILE A 418 21.24 4.72 0.03
N GLU A 419 20.11 5.18 0.58
CA GLU A 419 19.89 6.61 0.82
C GLU A 419 20.83 7.20 1.89
N LEU A 420 21.25 6.40 2.87
CA LEU A 420 22.26 6.79 3.85
C LEU A 420 23.68 6.75 3.26
N LEU A 421 23.98 5.71 2.46
CA LEU A 421 25.27 5.53 1.81
C LEU A 421 25.61 6.73 0.90
N LYS A 422 24.62 7.37 0.26
CA LYS A 422 24.81 8.61 -0.54
C LYS A 422 25.58 9.72 0.20
N ASN A 423 25.46 9.78 1.53
CA ASN A 423 26.13 10.80 2.35
C ASN A 423 27.22 10.23 3.27
N ALA A 424 27.67 8.99 3.04
CA ALA A 424 28.76 8.41 3.83
C ALA A 424 30.06 9.22 3.66
N TYR A 425 30.78 9.45 4.76
CA TYR A 425 31.95 10.34 4.78
C TYR A 425 33.19 9.63 5.32
N TYR A 426 34.38 10.13 4.95
CA TYR A 426 35.63 9.65 5.53
C TYR A 426 35.86 10.28 6.90
N THR A 427 36.16 9.45 7.90
CA THR A 427 36.24 9.89 9.29
C THR A 427 37.59 10.54 9.61
N GLU A 428 37.58 11.67 10.33
CA GLU A 428 38.81 12.34 10.76
C GLU A 428 39.65 11.46 11.70
N GLU A 429 38.99 10.69 12.58
CA GLU A 429 39.65 9.76 13.52
C GLU A 429 40.49 8.69 12.83
N SER A 430 40.14 8.36 11.58
CA SER A 430 40.87 7.42 10.75
C SER A 430 41.93 8.08 9.87
N ASP A 431 42.22 9.37 10.06
CA ASP A 431 43.06 10.16 9.14
C ASP A 431 42.52 10.11 7.71
N PHE A 432 41.19 10.18 7.59
CA PHE A 432 40.42 10.13 6.33
C PHE A 432 40.67 8.86 5.49
N SER A 433 41.01 7.75 6.14
CA SER A 433 41.26 6.46 5.46
C SER A 433 40.08 5.50 5.48
N LYS A 434 39.08 5.75 6.33
CA LYS A 434 37.91 4.87 6.51
C LYS A 434 36.61 5.65 6.35
N LEU A 435 35.69 5.03 5.61
CA LEU A 435 34.31 5.48 5.50
C LEU A 435 33.56 5.19 6.80
N GLU A 436 32.64 6.07 7.17
CA GLU A 436 31.72 5.86 8.30
C GLU A 436 30.86 4.61 8.11
N THR A 437 30.56 3.94 9.21
CA THR A 437 29.81 2.68 9.23
C THR A 437 28.30 2.90 9.15
N LEU A 438 27.58 1.91 8.60
CA LEU A 438 26.12 1.96 8.50
C LEU A 438 25.46 1.32 9.73
N PRO A 439 24.27 1.79 10.14
CA PRO A 439 23.58 1.31 11.31
C PRO A 439 22.81 0.00 11.07
N ASN A 440 22.41 -0.65 12.17
CA ASN A 440 21.60 -1.87 12.16
C ASN A 440 20.10 -1.53 12.06
N ILE A 441 19.61 -1.33 10.82
CA ILE A 441 18.21 -0.94 10.55
C ILE A 441 17.21 -2.11 10.59
N ASP A 442 17.69 -3.35 10.72
CA ASP A 442 16.85 -4.56 10.72
C ASP A 442 15.86 -4.63 11.88
N ILE A 443 16.08 -3.82 12.92
CA ILE A 443 15.16 -3.74 14.06
C ILE A 443 13.97 -2.82 13.83
N ASN A 444 14.02 -1.91 12.85
CA ASN A 444 12.93 -0.96 12.61
C ASN A 444 11.97 -1.42 11.50
N ILE A 445 12.45 -2.22 10.56
CA ILE A 445 11.65 -2.78 9.46
C ILE A 445 11.47 -4.27 9.70
N LYS A 446 10.23 -4.71 9.94
CA LYS A 446 9.92 -6.07 10.43
C LYS A 446 9.03 -6.86 9.47
N GLU A 447 9.19 -8.17 9.51
CA GLU A 447 8.28 -9.10 8.84
C GLU A 447 7.11 -9.44 9.78
N GLY A 448 5.89 -9.45 9.25
CA GLY A 448 4.70 -9.92 9.94
C GLY A 448 3.39 -9.39 9.37
N ASN A 449 2.29 -10.05 9.71
CA ASN A 449 0.94 -9.62 9.40
C ASN A 449 0.51 -8.52 10.38
N SER A 450 0.66 -7.27 9.95
CA SER A 450 0.31 -6.07 10.72
C SER A 450 -1.16 -5.97 11.15
N LEU A 451 -2.06 -6.71 10.49
CA LEU A 451 -3.49 -6.77 10.83
C LEU A 451 -3.82 -7.80 11.92
N ILE A 452 -2.89 -8.67 12.32
CA ILE A 452 -3.15 -9.73 13.29
C ILE A 452 -2.17 -9.59 14.45
N ASN A 453 -2.71 -9.53 15.66
CA ASN A 453 -1.96 -9.59 16.90
C ASN A 453 -2.68 -10.57 17.83
N ARG A 454 -1.94 -11.51 18.42
CA ARG A 454 -2.45 -12.51 19.37
C ARG A 454 -2.88 -11.86 20.66
N PHE A 455 -2.15 -10.84 21.10
CA PHE A 455 -2.41 -10.14 22.35
C PHE A 455 -3.01 -8.76 22.10
N PRO A 456 -4.07 -8.35 22.82
CA PRO A 456 -4.65 -7.02 22.68
C PRO A 456 -3.64 -5.89 22.93
N LEU A 457 -3.79 -4.78 22.19
CA LEU A 457 -2.92 -3.60 22.36
C LEU A 457 -2.99 -3.00 23.78
N ASN A 458 -4.11 -3.22 24.49
CA ASN A 458 -4.35 -2.74 25.85
C ASN A 458 -4.08 -3.78 26.95
N ALA A 459 -3.53 -4.96 26.65
CA ALA A 459 -3.20 -5.95 27.68
C ALA A 459 -2.15 -5.41 28.67
N ASP A 460 -2.11 -5.83 29.93
CA ASP A 460 -1.13 -5.29 30.90
C ASP A 460 0.25 -5.96 30.76
N LEU A 461 1.30 -5.17 30.50
CA LEU A 461 2.70 -5.64 30.45
C LEU A 461 3.40 -5.59 31.82
N LYS A 462 2.83 -4.91 32.83
CA LYS A 462 3.48 -4.71 34.14
C LYS A 462 3.75 -6.02 34.87
N SER A 463 2.82 -6.96 34.77
CA SER A 463 2.97 -8.30 35.36
C SER A 463 4.15 -9.06 34.75
N ALA A 464 4.30 -9.00 33.43
CA ALA A 464 5.36 -9.68 32.70
C ALA A 464 6.76 -9.10 33.01
N LEU A 465 6.87 -7.78 33.11
CA LEU A 465 8.11 -7.06 33.41
C LEU A 465 8.66 -7.34 34.82
N LYS A 466 7.77 -7.49 35.81
CA LYS A 466 8.17 -7.80 37.20
C LYS A 466 8.85 -9.16 37.34
N THR A 467 8.45 -10.15 36.55
CA THR A 467 9.00 -11.51 36.60
C THR A 467 10.45 -11.56 36.09
N ILE A 468 10.81 -10.70 35.13
CA ILE A 468 12.09 -10.75 34.41
C ILE A 468 13.15 -9.76 34.92
N ARG A 469 12.84 -8.93 35.92
CA ARG A 469 13.74 -7.90 36.48
C ARG A 469 14.28 -6.88 35.47
N TYR A 470 13.61 -6.69 34.33
CA TYR A 470 13.91 -5.63 33.36
C TYR A 470 12.77 -4.62 33.32
N THR A 471 13.12 -3.35 33.19
CA THR A 471 12.18 -2.25 32.95
C THR A 471 11.94 -2.04 31.45
N ILE A 472 10.90 -1.28 31.08
CA ILE A 472 10.71 -0.85 29.68
C ILE A 472 11.89 -0.01 29.21
N GLU A 473 12.48 0.79 30.09
CA GLU A 473 13.65 1.59 29.76
C GLU A 473 14.87 0.72 29.50
N ASP A 474 15.06 -0.38 30.23
CA ASP A 474 16.10 -1.37 29.91
C ASP A 474 15.87 -1.96 28.51
N TYR A 475 14.62 -2.31 28.17
CA TYR A 475 14.30 -2.83 26.85
C TYR A 475 14.60 -1.81 25.74
N LYS A 476 14.15 -0.56 25.90
CA LYS A 476 14.45 0.55 24.98
C LYS A 476 15.96 0.76 24.84
N ASN A 477 16.72 0.66 25.92
CA ASN A 477 18.18 0.79 25.92
C ASN A 477 18.87 -0.38 25.22
N PHE A 478 18.41 -1.62 25.37
CA PHE A 478 18.95 -2.75 24.59
C PHE A 478 18.70 -2.59 23.09
N VAL A 479 17.51 -2.11 22.70
CA VAL A 479 17.20 -1.79 21.30
C VAL A 479 18.11 -0.67 20.79
N ARG A 480 18.28 0.42 21.55
CA ARG A 480 19.18 1.52 21.17
C ARG A 480 20.64 1.07 21.03
N ASN A 481 21.13 0.27 21.96
CA ASN A 481 22.50 -0.24 21.94
C ASN A 481 22.74 -1.22 20.78
N TYR A 482 21.74 -2.04 20.43
CA TYR A 482 21.78 -2.90 19.25
C TYR A 482 21.92 -2.09 17.95
N LYS A 483 21.20 -0.97 17.83
CA LYS A 483 21.26 -0.09 16.65
C LYS A 483 22.67 0.50 16.45
N ASN A 484 23.30 0.90 17.56
CA ASN A 484 24.53 1.70 17.54
C ASN A 484 25.83 0.88 17.63
N THR A 485 25.78 -0.38 18.06
CA THR A 485 27.02 -1.15 18.24
C THR A 485 27.65 -1.58 16.91
N ASN A 486 28.97 -1.40 16.84
CA ASN A 486 29.82 -1.88 15.75
C ASN A 486 30.52 -3.21 16.06
N ASP A 487 30.29 -3.77 17.26
CA ASP A 487 30.86 -5.05 17.66
C ASP A 487 29.85 -6.20 17.51
N LYS A 488 30.26 -7.23 16.77
CA LYS A 488 29.43 -8.40 16.46
C LYS A 488 29.02 -9.22 17.70
N ASN A 489 29.87 -9.30 18.72
CA ASN A 489 29.56 -10.07 19.93
C ASN A 489 28.56 -9.32 20.80
N GLU A 490 28.75 -8.01 20.99
CA GLU A 490 27.78 -7.16 21.68
C GLU A 490 26.43 -7.17 20.97
N LYS A 491 26.42 -7.02 19.64
CA LYS A 491 25.22 -7.12 18.81
C LYS A 491 24.45 -8.42 19.05
N ASN A 492 25.14 -9.55 19.06
CA ASN A 492 24.53 -10.85 19.34
C ASN A 492 24.00 -10.96 20.77
N ASN A 493 24.68 -10.36 21.75
CA ASN A 493 24.21 -10.34 23.15
C ASN A 493 22.93 -9.50 23.28
N PHE A 494 22.90 -8.29 22.74
CA PHE A 494 21.69 -7.46 22.75
C PHE A 494 20.53 -8.13 22.03
N ARG A 495 20.79 -8.78 20.89
CA ARG A 495 19.76 -9.56 20.17
C ARG A 495 19.16 -10.65 21.04
N ARG A 496 19.98 -11.40 21.80
CA ARG A 496 19.49 -12.43 22.73
C ARG A 496 18.63 -11.83 23.83
N PHE A 497 19.06 -10.74 24.46
CA PHE A 497 18.27 -10.07 25.50
C PHE A 497 16.91 -9.58 24.98
N ILE A 498 16.89 -9.01 23.78
CA ILE A 498 15.66 -8.58 23.11
C ILE A 498 14.71 -9.77 22.89
N GLU A 499 15.21 -10.88 22.36
CA GLU A 499 14.38 -12.08 22.11
C GLU A 499 13.91 -12.75 23.42
N ASP A 500 14.74 -12.78 24.46
CA ASP A 500 14.36 -13.28 25.78
C ASP A 500 13.21 -12.45 26.37
N ILE A 501 13.29 -11.12 26.30
CA ILE A 501 12.22 -10.23 26.75
C ILE A 501 10.92 -10.51 25.99
N LYS A 502 10.98 -10.61 24.65
CA LYS A 502 9.81 -10.89 23.81
C LYS A 502 9.17 -12.25 24.12
N ASN A 503 9.97 -13.30 24.28
CA ASN A 503 9.49 -14.64 24.60
C ASN A 503 8.83 -14.69 25.98
N ASN A 504 9.35 -13.93 26.94
CA ASN A 504 8.74 -13.78 28.25
C ASN A 504 7.42 -13.01 28.19
N PHE A 505 7.32 -11.92 27.41
CA PHE A 505 6.04 -11.23 27.19
C PHE A 505 4.97 -12.16 26.62
N ARG A 506 5.33 -12.97 25.60
CA ARG A 506 4.42 -13.96 25.02
C ARG A 506 3.95 -14.98 26.07
N THR A 507 4.85 -15.45 26.92
CA THR A 507 4.56 -16.45 27.96
C THR A 507 3.66 -15.87 29.05
N GLU A 508 4.01 -14.71 29.59
CA GLU A 508 3.32 -14.08 30.71
C GLU A 508 1.94 -13.54 30.34
N ILE A 509 1.81 -12.86 29.19
CA ILE A 509 0.49 -12.43 28.72
C ILE A 509 -0.36 -13.66 28.37
N GLY A 510 0.26 -14.69 27.78
CA GLY A 510 -0.38 -15.97 27.53
C GLY A 510 -0.88 -16.66 28.82
N ASN A 511 -0.17 -16.54 29.94
CA ASN A 511 -0.59 -17.08 31.25
C ASN A 511 -1.62 -16.21 31.95
N ASN A 512 -1.58 -14.90 31.72
CA ASN A 512 -2.51 -13.93 32.31
C ASN A 512 -3.85 -13.80 31.56
N ASP A 513 -4.07 -14.56 30.49
CA ASP A 513 -5.36 -14.65 29.80
C ASP A 513 -6.50 -14.94 30.80
N PRO A 514 -7.54 -14.08 30.89
CA PRO A 514 -8.67 -14.28 31.80
C PRO A 514 -9.33 -15.65 31.66
N ARG A 515 -9.34 -16.23 30.45
CA ARG A 515 -9.89 -17.56 30.17
C ARG A 515 -9.02 -18.66 30.77
N LYS A 516 -7.68 -18.54 30.71
CA LYS A 516 -6.77 -19.47 31.38
C LYS A 516 -6.83 -19.35 32.91
N LYS A 517 -6.94 -18.14 33.45
CA LYS A 517 -7.16 -17.94 34.89
C LYS A 517 -8.47 -18.55 35.36
N LYS A 518 -9.54 -18.34 34.60
CA LYS A 518 -10.85 -18.95 34.83
C LYS A 518 -10.78 -20.47 34.75
N LEU A 519 -10.10 -21.01 33.73
CA LEU A 519 -9.85 -22.44 33.59
C LEU A 519 -9.08 -23.00 34.80
N SER A 520 -7.98 -22.36 35.20
CA SER A 520 -7.19 -22.79 36.36
C SER A 520 -8.00 -22.75 37.66
N SER A 521 -8.82 -21.70 37.86
CA SER A 521 -9.71 -21.59 39.01
C SER A 521 -10.78 -22.69 39.01
N MET A 522 -11.38 -22.97 37.85
CA MET A 522 -12.41 -24.01 37.69
C MET A 522 -11.82 -25.42 37.85
N VAL A 523 -10.62 -25.67 37.34
CA VAL A 523 -9.89 -26.93 37.52
C VAL A 523 -9.52 -27.11 38.99
N PHE A 524 -9.10 -26.05 39.68
CA PHE A 524 -8.83 -26.07 41.12
C PHE A 524 -10.11 -26.30 41.95
N GLU A 525 -11.23 -25.67 41.58
CA GLU A 525 -12.54 -25.93 42.19
C GLU A 525 -12.97 -27.40 41.97
N LEU A 526 -12.83 -27.92 40.74
CA LEU A 526 -13.15 -29.31 40.42
C LEU A 526 -12.33 -30.28 41.28
N HIS A 527 -11.01 -30.03 41.39
CA HIS A 527 -10.11 -30.84 42.20
C HIS A 527 -10.47 -30.78 43.69
N ASN A 528 -10.58 -29.59 44.28
CA ASN A 528 -10.78 -29.46 45.72
C ASN A 528 -12.19 -29.83 46.20
N LYS A 529 -13.21 -29.44 45.45
CA LYS A 529 -14.60 -29.63 45.86
C LYS A 529 -15.15 -31.01 45.51
N TYR A 530 -14.66 -31.64 44.44
CA TYR A 530 -15.25 -32.91 43.96
C TYR A 530 -14.29 -34.10 43.99
N GLN A 531 -12.97 -33.88 43.95
CA GLN A 531 -11.98 -34.95 44.03
C GLN A 531 -11.43 -35.11 45.46
N THR A 532 -11.18 -34.01 46.18
CA THR A 532 -10.73 -34.06 47.58
C THR A 532 -11.87 -34.36 48.58
N GLU A 533 -13.09 -33.83 48.38
CA GLU A 533 -14.24 -34.13 49.27
C GLU A 533 -14.70 -35.60 49.22
N ARG A 534 -14.38 -36.36 48.16
CA ARG A 534 -14.63 -37.82 48.10
C ARG A 534 -13.82 -38.63 49.13
N LEU A 535 -12.81 -38.03 49.76
CA LEU A 535 -12.01 -38.65 50.82
C LEU A 535 -12.60 -38.41 52.23
N ILE A 536 -13.61 -37.55 52.37
CA ILE A 536 -14.26 -37.24 53.66
C ILE A 536 -15.66 -37.85 53.64
N ASP A 537 -15.89 -38.87 54.46
CA ASP A 537 -17.20 -39.54 54.61
C ASP A 537 -18.23 -38.60 55.26
N VAL A 538 -18.86 -37.75 54.45
CA VAL A 538 -20.03 -36.96 54.85
C VAL A 538 -21.30 -37.66 54.35
N GLU A 539 -22.19 -38.04 55.26
CA GLU A 539 -23.50 -38.64 54.95
C GLU A 539 -24.45 -37.62 54.28
N LEU A 540 -24.27 -37.41 52.97
CA LEU A 540 -25.14 -36.56 52.16
C LEU A 540 -26.42 -37.31 51.70
N SER A 541 -27.55 -36.59 51.64
CA SER A 541 -28.82 -37.14 51.16
C SER A 541 -28.77 -37.52 49.66
N LYS A 542 -29.64 -38.44 49.20
CA LYS A 542 -29.70 -38.85 47.78
C LYS A 542 -29.91 -37.66 46.83
N LYS A 543 -30.75 -36.70 47.22
CA LYS A 543 -31.06 -35.51 46.42
C LYS A 543 -29.86 -34.58 46.28
N ASP A 544 -29.05 -34.46 47.34
CA ASP A 544 -27.85 -33.63 47.33
C ASP A 544 -26.73 -34.28 46.51
N LYS A 545 -26.59 -35.62 46.56
CA LYS A 545 -25.66 -36.37 45.72
C LYS A 545 -25.95 -36.23 44.22
N GLU A 546 -27.22 -36.23 43.81
CA GLU A 546 -27.62 -36.02 42.41
C GLU A 546 -27.35 -34.59 41.94
N LYS A 547 -27.65 -33.60 42.80
CA LYS A 547 -27.36 -32.19 42.51
C LYS A 547 -25.86 -31.94 42.34
N LEU A 548 -25.03 -32.49 43.23
CA LEU A 548 -23.57 -32.38 43.16
C LEU A 548 -23.00 -33.01 41.87
N LYS A 549 -23.48 -34.19 41.46
CA LYS A 549 -23.08 -34.83 40.19
C LYS A 549 -23.46 -33.98 38.96
N HIS A 550 -24.61 -33.32 38.99
CA HIS A 550 -25.03 -32.44 37.89
C HIS A 550 -24.15 -31.18 37.80
N GLU A 551 -23.81 -30.58 38.95
CA GLU A 551 -22.89 -29.44 39.01
C GLU A 551 -21.46 -29.82 38.56
N GLU A 552 -20.94 -30.97 39.01
CA GLU A 552 -19.64 -31.53 38.58
C GLU A 552 -19.59 -31.70 37.06
N LYS A 553 -20.60 -32.35 36.47
CA LYS A 553 -20.68 -32.57 35.02
C LYS A 553 -20.74 -31.25 34.23
N LYS A 554 -21.52 -30.28 34.71
CA LYS A 554 -21.61 -28.95 34.07
C LYS A 554 -20.28 -28.19 34.13
N LEU A 555 -19.55 -28.32 35.25
CA LEU A 555 -18.22 -27.75 35.42
C LEU A 555 -17.21 -28.42 34.47
N GLU A 556 -17.23 -29.74 34.36
CA GLU A 556 -16.40 -30.52 33.42
C GLU A 556 -16.67 -30.15 31.95
N GLU A 557 -17.94 -30.05 31.55
CA GLU A 557 -18.33 -29.61 30.19
C GLU A 557 -17.84 -28.19 29.89
N THR A 558 -17.92 -27.29 30.87
CA THR A 558 -17.44 -25.91 30.73
C THR A 558 -15.91 -25.85 30.64
N ILE A 559 -15.20 -26.63 31.47
CA ILE A 559 -13.74 -26.78 31.42
C ILE A 559 -13.30 -27.33 30.07
N LYS A 560 -13.98 -28.37 29.57
CA LYS A 560 -13.70 -28.97 28.27
C LYS A 560 -13.88 -27.96 27.14
N LYS A 561 -14.98 -27.21 27.12
CA LYS A 561 -15.23 -26.17 26.12
C LYS A 561 -14.17 -25.08 26.13
N ILE A 562 -13.80 -24.57 27.31
CA ILE A 562 -12.75 -23.54 27.43
C ILE A 562 -11.38 -24.09 27.00
N ARG A 563 -11.07 -25.36 27.29
CA ARG A 563 -9.85 -26.03 26.79
C ARG A 563 -9.85 -26.17 25.28
N GLU A 564 -10.94 -26.66 24.68
CA GLU A 564 -11.07 -26.77 23.23
C GLU A 564 -10.95 -25.41 22.52
N GLU A 565 -11.49 -24.33 23.11
CA GLU A 565 -11.31 -22.96 22.63
C GLU A 565 -9.84 -22.50 22.72
N LEU A 566 -9.16 -22.75 23.84
CA LEU A 566 -7.76 -22.35 24.05
C LEU A 566 -6.76 -23.16 23.22
N ASP A 567 -6.98 -24.47 23.10
CA ASP A 567 -6.15 -25.39 22.32
C ASP A 567 -6.34 -25.15 20.82
N GLY A 568 -7.57 -24.89 20.39
CA GLY A 568 -7.90 -24.47 19.02
C GLY A 568 -7.26 -23.14 18.62
N GLU A 569 -7.12 -22.19 19.55
CA GLU A 569 -6.41 -20.92 19.33
C GLU A 569 -4.88 -21.06 19.37
N ALA A 570 -4.34 -21.89 20.26
CA ALA A 570 -2.90 -22.07 20.42
C ALA A 570 -2.24 -22.80 19.24
N GLY A 571 -2.99 -23.68 18.55
CA GLY A 571 -2.57 -24.35 17.32
C GLY A 571 -3.05 -23.67 16.04
N ASN A 572 -3.65 -22.48 16.11
CA ASN A 572 -4.26 -21.84 14.95
C ASN A 572 -3.20 -21.27 14.01
N VAL A 573 -3.14 -21.81 12.78
CA VAL A 573 -2.27 -21.36 11.68
C VAL A 573 -2.38 -19.85 11.42
N ILE A 574 -3.52 -19.22 11.75
CA ILE A 574 -3.76 -17.78 11.62
C ILE A 574 -2.71 -16.93 12.38
N TYR A 575 -2.16 -17.43 13.50
CA TYR A 575 -1.19 -16.67 14.30
C TYR A 575 0.28 -16.87 13.87
N ASN A 576 0.58 -17.75 12.91
CA ASN A 576 1.96 -18.09 12.54
C ASN A 576 2.78 -16.87 12.07
N ASN A 577 2.12 -15.87 11.47
CA ASN A 577 2.73 -14.63 11.02
C ASN A 577 2.14 -13.41 11.76
N ALA A 578 1.51 -13.57 12.92
CA ALA A 578 0.94 -12.44 13.65
C ALA A 578 2.03 -11.44 14.09
N PHE A 579 1.75 -10.15 13.96
CA PHE A 579 2.66 -9.08 14.34
C PHE A 579 2.28 -8.46 15.69
N GLU A 580 3.12 -8.70 16.70
CA GLU A 580 2.92 -8.14 18.04
C GLU A 580 3.52 -6.73 18.14
N TRP A 581 2.74 -5.73 17.71
CA TRP A 581 3.11 -4.30 17.71
C TRP A 581 3.84 -3.83 18.98
N ARG A 582 3.39 -4.28 20.15
CA ARG A 582 3.94 -3.89 21.44
C ARG A 582 5.31 -4.50 21.75
N PHE A 583 5.57 -5.70 21.21
CA PHE A 583 6.81 -6.41 21.49
C PHE A 583 7.87 -6.02 20.46
N GLU A 584 7.44 -5.80 19.21
CA GLU A 584 8.36 -5.51 18.12
C GLU A 584 8.81 -4.04 18.09
N PHE A 585 7.99 -3.11 18.58
CA PHE A 585 8.32 -1.67 18.63
C PHE A 585 8.18 -1.08 20.05
N PRO A 586 9.17 -1.27 20.94
CA PRO A 586 9.16 -0.66 22.28
C PRO A 586 9.13 0.87 22.27
N GLU A 587 9.54 1.49 21.17
CA GLU A 587 9.47 2.93 20.96
C GLU A 587 8.02 3.41 21.02
N ALA A 588 7.04 2.59 20.65
CA ALA A 588 5.62 2.90 20.73
C ALA A 588 5.02 2.65 22.13
N LEU A 589 5.85 2.43 23.17
CA LEU A 589 5.44 2.25 24.56
C LEU A 589 5.81 3.45 25.44
N ASP A 590 4.96 3.76 26.43
CA ASP A 590 5.33 4.63 27.55
C ASP A 590 6.21 3.87 28.57
N ASP A 591 6.65 4.57 29.62
CA ASP A 591 7.54 3.99 30.65
C ASP A 591 6.85 2.94 31.52
N GLU A 592 5.51 2.90 31.48
CA GLU A 592 4.70 1.90 32.16
C GLU A 592 4.41 0.66 31.29
N GLY A 593 4.82 0.66 30.02
CA GLY A 593 4.60 -0.42 29.06
C GLY A 593 3.22 -0.38 28.38
N ASN A 594 2.50 0.74 28.48
CA ASN A 594 1.26 0.94 27.73
C ASN A 594 1.60 1.32 26.28
N PHE A 595 0.81 0.80 25.35
CA PHE A 595 0.96 1.15 23.94
C PHE A 595 0.38 2.55 23.67
N ILE A 596 1.25 3.50 23.31
CA ILE A 596 0.88 4.88 23.00
C ILE A 596 0.69 5.12 21.50
N GLY A 597 1.38 4.34 20.66
CA GLY A 597 1.28 4.43 19.20
C GLY A 597 2.28 5.39 18.53
N PHE A 598 2.00 5.70 17.26
CA PHE A 598 2.86 6.45 16.34
C PHE A 598 2.34 7.87 16.07
N ASP A 599 3.24 8.84 15.83
CA ASP A 599 2.86 10.20 15.47
C ASP A 599 2.23 10.25 14.07
N VAL A 600 2.74 9.42 13.15
CA VAL A 600 2.26 9.31 11.77
C VAL A 600 2.12 7.84 11.36
N VAL A 601 1.01 7.49 10.73
CA VAL A 601 0.83 6.23 10.00
C VAL A 601 0.62 6.56 8.51
N ILE A 602 1.50 6.08 7.63
CA ILE A 602 1.50 6.46 6.21
C ILE A 602 1.76 5.24 5.34
N GLY A 603 1.15 5.16 4.15
CA GLY A 603 1.44 4.08 3.22
C GLY A 603 0.45 3.89 2.08
N ASN A 604 0.63 2.80 1.33
CA ASN A 604 -0.30 2.33 0.30
C ASN A 604 -0.74 0.89 0.63
N PRO A 605 -1.82 0.70 1.39
CA PRO A 605 -2.26 -0.64 1.82
C PRO A 605 -2.72 -1.53 0.64
N PRO A 606 -2.70 -2.86 0.79
CA PRO A 606 -3.03 -3.80 -0.30
C PRO A 606 -4.51 -3.77 -0.72
N TYR A 607 -4.77 -3.84 -2.03
CA TYR A 607 -6.13 -3.80 -2.62
C TYR A 607 -6.68 -5.21 -2.90
N ILE A 608 -6.72 -6.03 -1.85
CA ILE A 608 -7.21 -7.41 -1.92
C ILE A 608 -8.68 -7.45 -1.48
N GLY A 609 -9.54 -7.92 -2.39
CA GLY A 609 -10.96 -8.11 -2.15
C GLY A 609 -11.24 -9.37 -1.34
N ILE A 610 -12.40 -9.45 -0.70
CA ILE A 610 -12.81 -10.58 0.15
C ILE A 610 -12.75 -11.94 -0.55
N GLU A 611 -12.91 -11.98 -1.87
CA GLU A 611 -12.83 -13.18 -2.71
C GLU A 611 -11.45 -13.83 -2.73
N ASP A 612 -10.39 -13.05 -2.52
CA ASP A 612 -8.99 -13.50 -2.56
C ASP A 612 -8.45 -13.75 -1.14
N ILE A 613 -9.28 -13.56 -0.10
CA ILE A 613 -8.93 -13.83 1.30
C ILE A 613 -9.40 -15.24 1.67
N VAL A 614 -8.50 -16.04 2.26
CA VAL A 614 -8.83 -17.38 2.76
C VAL A 614 -9.98 -17.33 3.77
N TRP A 615 -10.90 -18.30 3.70
CA TRP A 615 -12.16 -18.29 4.45
C TRP A 615 -11.99 -18.13 5.97
N ASP A 616 -11.07 -18.87 6.58
CA ASP A 616 -10.84 -18.81 8.04
C ASP A 616 -10.30 -17.45 8.47
N LEU A 617 -9.40 -16.88 7.67
CA LEU A 617 -8.83 -15.56 7.90
C LEU A 617 -9.91 -14.46 7.75
N ARG A 618 -10.82 -14.59 6.79
CA ARG A 618 -11.97 -13.70 6.65
C ARG A 618 -12.83 -13.70 7.91
N ARG A 619 -13.22 -14.88 8.42
CA ARG A 619 -14.03 -15.02 9.64
C ARG A 619 -13.33 -14.41 10.85
N PHE A 620 -12.02 -14.59 10.92
CA PHE A 620 -11.20 -13.97 11.94
C PHE A 620 -11.25 -12.44 11.86
N TYR A 621 -11.05 -11.84 10.68
CA TYR A 621 -11.16 -10.39 10.51
C TYR A 621 -12.53 -9.83 10.89
N GLU A 622 -13.61 -10.52 10.51
CA GLU A 622 -14.99 -10.16 10.90
C GLU A 622 -15.21 -10.18 12.42
N SER A 623 -14.37 -10.90 13.18
CA SER A 623 -14.44 -10.96 14.64
C SER A 623 -13.67 -9.83 15.36
N ILE A 624 -12.66 -9.23 14.71
CA ILE A 624 -11.76 -8.25 15.34
C ILE A 624 -11.84 -6.84 14.74
N TYR A 625 -12.43 -6.67 13.55
CA TYR A 625 -12.56 -5.38 12.88
C TYR A 625 -14.02 -4.97 12.68
N LYS A 626 -14.33 -3.72 13.03
CA LYS A 626 -15.64 -3.12 12.74
C LYS A 626 -15.83 -2.82 11.25
N SER A 627 -14.73 -2.59 10.53
CA SER A 627 -14.68 -2.32 9.09
C SER A 627 -14.89 -3.57 8.23
N ALA A 628 -14.76 -4.77 8.80
CA ALA A 628 -14.99 -6.05 8.13
C ALA A 628 -16.48 -6.35 7.91
N VAL A 629 -17.18 -5.48 7.17
CA VAL A 629 -18.63 -5.58 6.91
C VAL A 629 -18.90 -5.92 5.45
N GLY A 630 -19.73 -6.95 5.23
CA GLY A 630 -20.18 -7.33 3.88
C GLY A 630 -19.03 -7.85 3.01
N ARG A 631 -18.84 -7.25 1.82
CA ARG A 631 -17.72 -7.56 0.92
C ARG A 631 -16.61 -6.52 1.09
N PHE A 632 -15.95 -6.57 2.25
CA PHE A 632 -14.87 -5.64 2.57
C PHE A 632 -13.60 -5.91 1.74
N ASP A 633 -12.67 -4.96 1.80
CA ASP A 633 -11.35 -5.03 1.17
C ASP A 633 -10.28 -4.86 2.26
N LEU A 634 -9.08 -5.45 2.11
CA LEU A 634 -8.04 -5.37 3.14
C LEU A 634 -7.66 -3.94 3.53
N TYR A 635 -7.59 -3.00 2.57
CA TYR A 635 -7.27 -1.59 2.88
C TYR A 635 -8.24 -0.96 3.89
N SER A 636 -9.49 -1.43 3.97
CA SER A 636 -10.46 -0.95 4.97
C SER A 636 -10.10 -1.38 6.40
N LEU A 637 -9.48 -2.55 6.56
CA LEU A 637 -8.96 -3.05 7.83
C LEU A 637 -7.70 -2.29 8.21
N PHE A 638 -6.85 -1.95 7.24
CA PHE A 638 -5.67 -1.10 7.45
C PHE A 638 -6.04 0.30 7.93
N ILE A 639 -7.10 0.92 7.40
CA ILE A 639 -7.62 2.20 7.92
C ILE A 639 -8.00 2.08 9.39
N GLU A 640 -8.74 1.03 9.77
CA GLU A 640 -9.10 0.82 11.18
C GLU A 640 -7.86 0.54 12.05
N LYS A 641 -6.91 -0.27 11.55
CA LYS A 641 -5.64 -0.53 12.23
C LYS A 641 -4.84 0.75 12.41
N ALA A 642 -4.74 1.63 11.42
CA ALA A 642 -4.05 2.91 11.53
C ALA A 642 -4.63 3.78 12.65
N ASN A 643 -5.96 3.82 12.79
CA ASN A 643 -6.60 4.52 13.90
C ASN A 643 -6.34 3.86 15.27
N GLN A 644 -6.11 2.53 15.31
CA GLN A 644 -5.74 1.80 16.52
C GLN A 644 -4.28 1.99 16.93
N ILE A 645 -3.36 2.14 15.96
CA ILE A 645 -1.92 2.19 16.22
C ILE A 645 -1.32 3.59 16.26
N LYS A 646 -2.03 4.62 15.80
CA LYS A 646 -1.58 6.01 15.92
C LYS A 646 -1.81 6.56 17.33
N LEU A 647 -1.06 7.59 17.69
CA LEU A 647 -1.31 8.44 18.86
C LEU A 647 -2.68 9.11 18.73
N SER A 648 -3.31 9.44 19.86
CA SER A 648 -4.61 10.13 19.88
C SER A 648 -4.61 11.46 19.11
N LYS A 649 -3.48 12.16 19.10
CA LYS A 649 -3.24 13.38 18.30
C LYS A 649 -2.43 13.15 17.02
N GLY A 650 -2.07 11.91 16.73
CA GLY A 650 -1.35 11.53 15.52
C GLY A 650 -2.22 11.59 14.28
N ALA A 651 -1.57 11.52 13.11
CA ALA A 651 -2.22 11.52 11.81
C ALA A 651 -2.06 10.18 11.10
N PHE A 652 -2.98 9.85 10.20
CA PHE A 652 -2.73 8.82 9.20
C PHE A 652 -3.08 9.31 7.80
N THR A 653 -2.37 8.81 6.79
CA THR A 653 -2.64 9.10 5.38
C THR A 653 -2.41 7.85 4.53
N PHE A 654 -3.41 7.46 3.73
CA PHE A 654 -3.35 6.29 2.87
C PHE A 654 -3.86 6.55 1.47
N ILE A 655 -3.27 5.86 0.49
CA ILE A 655 -3.83 5.75 -0.86
C ILE A 655 -4.82 4.59 -0.87
N VAL A 656 -6.05 4.84 -1.31
CA VAL A 656 -7.11 3.83 -1.41
C VAL A 656 -7.88 3.95 -2.73
N PRO A 657 -8.55 2.88 -3.19
CA PRO A 657 -9.37 2.93 -4.40
C PRO A 657 -10.52 3.94 -4.29
N GLY A 658 -10.81 4.69 -5.35
CA GLY A 658 -11.86 5.73 -5.38
C GLY A 658 -13.28 5.22 -5.12
N LYS A 659 -13.55 3.91 -5.30
CA LYS A 659 -14.79 3.26 -4.82
C LYS A 659 -15.04 3.46 -3.32
N PHE A 660 -13.99 3.74 -2.55
CA PHE A 660 -14.06 4.04 -1.12
C PHE A 660 -14.94 5.26 -0.81
N LEU A 661 -14.98 6.27 -1.69
CA LEU A 661 -15.64 7.55 -1.42
C LEU A 661 -17.16 7.42 -1.22
N ASN A 662 -17.82 6.51 -1.94
CA ASN A 662 -19.28 6.45 -1.98
C ASN A 662 -19.90 5.06 -1.81
N ASN A 663 -19.13 3.98 -1.94
CA ASN A 663 -19.74 2.65 -1.87
C ASN A 663 -20.25 2.39 -0.44
N LYS A 664 -21.53 2.06 -0.32
CA LYS A 664 -22.23 1.82 0.96
C LYS A 664 -21.52 0.81 1.88
N GLN A 665 -20.78 -0.15 1.32
CA GLN A 665 -20.04 -1.13 2.12
C GLN A 665 -18.96 -0.50 3.00
N PHE A 666 -18.40 0.65 2.62
CA PHE A 666 -17.36 1.35 3.38
C PHE A 666 -17.90 2.45 4.29
N ALA A 667 -19.22 2.52 4.53
CA ALA A 667 -19.79 3.55 5.41
C ALA A 667 -19.21 3.46 6.84
N THR A 668 -19.01 2.25 7.37
CA THR A 668 -18.36 2.05 8.67
C THR A 668 -16.91 2.52 8.65
N THR A 669 -16.15 2.20 7.60
CA THR A 669 -14.76 2.63 7.45
C THR A 669 -14.64 4.15 7.30
N ARG A 670 -15.50 4.81 6.50
CA ARG A 670 -15.55 6.28 6.40
C ARG A 670 -15.90 6.93 7.73
N ARG A 671 -16.78 6.31 8.53
CA ARG A 671 -17.03 6.76 9.90
C ARG A 671 -15.77 6.75 10.74
N ILE A 672 -15.00 5.65 10.70
CA ILE A 672 -13.72 5.52 11.40
C ILE A 672 -12.73 6.61 10.96
N VAL A 673 -12.65 6.91 9.65
CA VAL A 673 -11.82 8.03 9.15
C VAL A 673 -12.23 9.38 9.75
N CYS A 674 -13.52 9.59 10.01
CA CYS A 674 -14.02 10.82 10.62
C CYS A 674 -13.88 10.87 12.15
N GLU A 675 -13.43 9.80 12.81
CA GLU A 675 -13.28 9.79 14.27
C GLU A 675 -12.16 10.73 14.72
N ASN A 676 -12.45 11.53 15.75
CA ASN A 676 -11.48 12.31 16.53
C ASN A 676 -10.54 13.25 15.74
N GLY A 677 -10.96 13.73 14.56
CA GLY A 677 -10.09 14.53 13.71
C GLY A 677 -10.74 15.19 12.50
N GLY A 678 -9.98 16.07 11.85
CA GLY A 678 -10.26 16.55 10.50
C GLY A 678 -9.91 15.50 9.46
N VAL A 679 -10.49 15.63 8.27
CA VAL A 679 -10.33 14.68 7.15
C VAL A 679 -9.93 15.45 5.90
N THR A 680 -8.89 15.00 5.20
CA THR A 680 -8.54 15.48 3.86
C THR A 680 -8.72 14.34 2.87
N VAL A 681 -9.42 14.60 1.76
CA VAL A 681 -9.54 13.66 0.63
C VAL A 681 -8.94 14.31 -0.62
N VAL A 682 -7.99 13.64 -1.26
CA VAL A 682 -7.34 14.14 -2.48
C VAL A 682 -7.66 13.21 -3.63
N LYS A 683 -8.33 13.71 -4.67
CA LYS A 683 -8.53 12.98 -5.93
C LYS A 683 -7.24 13.01 -6.73
N ILE A 684 -6.73 11.84 -7.11
CA ILE A 684 -5.60 11.69 -8.02
C ILE A 684 -6.14 11.69 -9.45
N ASP A 685 -5.56 12.48 -10.36
CA ASP A 685 -5.97 12.51 -11.77
C ASP A 685 -5.65 11.17 -12.49
N ASP A 686 -6.49 10.73 -13.44
CA ASP A 686 -6.41 9.39 -14.06
C ASP A 686 -5.15 9.16 -14.90
N LYS A 687 -4.38 10.21 -15.18
CA LYS A 687 -3.11 10.15 -15.93
C LYS A 687 -1.87 9.89 -15.07
N VAL A 688 -2.03 9.73 -13.76
CA VAL A 688 -0.91 9.66 -12.81
C VAL A 688 -0.28 8.26 -12.71
N PHE A 689 -1.08 7.19 -12.86
CA PHE A 689 -0.57 5.82 -12.82
C PHE A 689 -0.45 5.25 -14.24
N GLU A 690 0.77 5.00 -14.73
CA GLU A 690 1.01 4.48 -16.08
C GLU A 690 0.52 3.02 -16.27
N ASP A 691 0.67 2.19 -15.23
CA ASP A 691 0.47 0.73 -15.30
C ASP A 691 -0.79 0.22 -14.56
N ALA A 692 -1.51 1.08 -13.81
CA ALA A 692 -2.69 0.70 -13.03
C ALA A 692 -3.95 1.45 -13.49
N GLN A 693 -4.94 0.72 -14.03
CA GLN A 693 -6.27 1.26 -14.40
C GLN A 693 -7.18 1.52 -13.18
N VAL A 694 -6.63 1.76 -11.99
CA VAL A 694 -7.40 1.89 -10.76
C VAL A 694 -7.52 3.36 -10.39
N ASP A 695 -8.74 3.88 -10.40
CA ASP A 695 -9.09 5.17 -9.78
C ASP A 695 -8.74 5.13 -8.29
N SER A 696 -7.90 6.06 -7.85
CA SER A 696 -7.31 6.09 -6.50
C SER A 696 -7.42 7.48 -5.88
N VAL A 697 -7.55 7.52 -4.56
CA VAL A 697 -7.69 8.74 -3.77
C VAL A 697 -6.80 8.66 -2.53
N ILE A 698 -6.29 9.79 -2.10
CA ILE A 698 -5.58 9.90 -0.82
C ILE A 698 -6.62 10.24 0.25
N VAL A 699 -6.58 9.54 1.37
CA VAL A 699 -7.43 9.79 2.53
C VAL A 699 -6.55 10.01 3.74
N GLU A 700 -6.67 11.20 4.33
CA GLU A 700 -5.95 11.62 5.52
C GLU A 700 -6.94 11.87 6.67
N ASN A 701 -6.55 11.47 7.88
CA ASN A 701 -7.15 11.91 9.15
C ASN A 701 -6.06 12.51 10.03
N TYR A 702 -6.39 13.62 10.70
CA TYR A 702 -5.47 14.33 11.58
C TYR A 702 -6.21 14.99 12.75
N HIS A 703 -5.52 15.21 13.87
CA HIS A 703 -6.12 15.87 15.02
C HIS A 703 -6.49 17.32 14.74
N ALA A 704 -7.72 17.71 15.07
CA ALA A 704 -8.19 19.09 14.96
C ALA A 704 -9.32 19.36 15.96
N ILE A 705 -9.27 20.53 16.62
CA ILE A 705 -10.34 20.98 17.53
C ILE A 705 -11.60 21.38 16.74
N ASN A 706 -11.41 22.05 15.59
CA ASN A 706 -12.48 22.37 14.64
C ASN A 706 -12.31 21.48 13.40
N ALA A 707 -12.78 20.24 13.50
CA ALA A 707 -12.60 19.22 12.47
C ALA A 707 -13.30 19.62 11.15
N LYS A 708 -12.48 19.87 10.12
CA LYS A 708 -12.92 20.15 8.75
C LYS A 708 -12.76 18.93 7.86
N TYR A 709 -13.68 18.77 6.93
CA TYR A 709 -13.57 17.86 5.79
C TYR A 709 -13.14 18.70 4.58
N LYS A 710 -11.95 18.42 4.06
CA LYS A 710 -11.34 19.14 2.94
C LYS A 710 -11.18 18.22 1.74
N THR A 711 -11.42 18.76 0.56
CA THR A 711 -11.22 18.02 -0.69
C THR A 711 -10.31 18.78 -1.62
N LEU A 712 -9.40 18.04 -2.24
CA LEU A 712 -8.38 18.54 -3.14
C LEU A 712 -8.33 17.66 -4.39
N LYS A 713 -7.77 18.17 -5.48
CA LYS A 713 -7.39 17.42 -6.66
C LYS A 713 -5.90 17.59 -6.91
N ILE A 714 -5.18 16.50 -7.09
CA ILE A 714 -3.75 16.53 -7.44
C ILE A 714 -3.56 16.12 -8.90
N THR A 715 -2.78 16.91 -9.62
CA THR A 715 -2.31 16.65 -10.98
C THR A 715 -0.79 16.57 -10.99
N MET A 716 -0.18 16.19 -12.11
CA MET A 716 1.29 16.22 -12.26
C MET A 716 1.89 17.62 -12.10
N GLN A 717 1.08 18.68 -12.24
CA GLN A 717 1.55 20.08 -12.29
C GLN A 717 1.19 20.86 -11.04
N GLU A 718 0.01 20.60 -10.46
CA GLU A 718 -0.51 21.41 -9.36
C GLU A 718 -1.52 20.66 -8.48
N LEU A 719 -1.67 21.17 -7.26
CA LEU A 719 -2.70 20.83 -6.29
C LEU A 719 -3.80 21.89 -6.33
N GLN A 720 -5.04 21.47 -6.58
CA GLN A 720 -6.19 22.35 -6.67
C GLN A 720 -7.18 22.08 -5.52
N PRO A 721 -7.55 23.08 -4.70
CA PRO A 721 -8.61 22.92 -3.72
C PRO A 721 -9.98 22.80 -4.41
N LEU A 722 -10.80 21.85 -3.94
CA LEU A 722 -12.15 21.61 -4.47
C LEU A 722 -13.24 22.14 -3.54
N SER A 723 -13.26 21.71 -2.27
CA SER A 723 -14.26 22.16 -1.30
C SER A 723 -13.82 21.96 0.15
N GLU A 724 -14.50 22.64 1.08
CA GLU A 724 -14.27 22.51 2.52
C GLU A 724 -15.61 22.64 3.27
N THR A 725 -15.83 21.78 4.27
CA THR A 725 -16.98 21.84 5.18
C THR A 725 -16.64 21.30 6.57
N ASP A 726 -17.58 21.30 7.52
CA ASP A 726 -17.40 20.66 8.83
C ASP A 726 -17.57 19.13 8.72
N VAL A 727 -16.72 18.35 9.41
CA VAL A 727 -16.83 16.88 9.42
C VAL A 727 -18.21 16.42 9.93
N LEU A 728 -18.82 17.19 10.83
CA LEU A 728 -20.18 16.94 11.33
C LEU A 728 -21.23 16.91 10.21
N SER A 729 -21.06 17.73 9.17
CA SER A 729 -21.97 17.76 8.01
C SER A 729 -21.90 16.45 7.22
N ILE A 730 -20.72 15.83 7.14
CA ILE A 730 -20.54 14.52 6.50
C ILE A 730 -21.12 13.40 7.36
N LEU A 731 -20.96 13.47 8.68
CA LEU A 731 -21.48 12.47 9.63
C LEU A 731 -23.02 12.45 9.73
N GLN A 732 -23.70 13.52 9.29
CA GLN A 732 -25.17 13.55 9.21
C GLN A 732 -25.71 12.71 8.04
N ASP A 733 -24.90 12.42 7.01
CA ASP A 733 -25.27 11.51 5.93
C ASP A 733 -25.33 10.07 6.46
N LYS A 734 -26.46 9.38 6.25
CA LYS A 734 -26.63 7.98 6.67
C LYS A 734 -25.60 7.04 6.04
N GLU A 735 -25.16 7.34 4.81
CA GLU A 735 -24.15 6.58 4.09
C GLU A 735 -22.75 7.21 4.20
N ILE A 736 -22.62 8.39 4.83
CA ILE A 736 -21.35 9.11 5.08
C ILE A 736 -20.54 9.26 3.78
N ILE A 737 -21.15 9.78 2.71
CA ILE A 737 -20.47 9.87 1.40
C ILE A 737 -19.41 10.97 1.44
N PHE A 738 -18.18 10.64 1.03
CA PHE A 738 -17.09 11.59 0.86
C PHE A 738 -17.22 12.25 -0.53
N ARG A 739 -18.02 13.31 -0.60
CA ARG A 739 -18.21 14.10 -1.83
C ARG A 739 -16.98 14.96 -2.09
N LEU A 740 -16.48 14.99 -3.33
CA LEU A 740 -15.32 15.80 -3.72
C LEU A 740 -15.66 17.28 -3.91
N GLU A 741 -16.90 17.57 -4.32
CA GLU A 741 -17.42 18.93 -4.44
C GLU A 741 -18.60 19.09 -3.48
N ILE A 742 -18.50 20.06 -2.58
CA ILE A 742 -19.59 20.46 -1.68
C ILE A 742 -19.96 21.89 -2.01
N ASN A 743 -21.22 22.12 -2.37
CA ASN A 743 -21.72 23.44 -2.72
C ASN A 743 -23.16 23.57 -2.26
N ALA A 744 -23.40 24.48 -1.32
CA ALA A 744 -24.72 24.72 -0.75
C ALA A 744 -25.78 25.06 -1.82
N LYS A 745 -25.40 25.71 -2.94
CA LYS A 745 -26.33 25.95 -4.06
C LYS A 745 -26.74 24.65 -4.75
N PHE A 746 -25.79 23.72 -4.94
CA PHE A 746 -26.11 22.39 -5.48
C PHE A 746 -26.97 21.61 -4.49
N ASP A 747 -26.61 21.58 -3.20
CA ASP A 747 -27.36 20.80 -2.20
C ASP A 747 -28.80 21.31 -2.02
N ASN A 748 -29.01 22.63 -2.08
CA ASN A 748 -30.34 23.24 -2.09
C ASN A 748 -31.14 22.84 -3.34
N LEU A 749 -30.50 22.87 -4.52
CA LEU A 749 -31.13 22.47 -5.77
C LEU A 749 -31.47 20.97 -5.78
N ILE A 750 -30.58 20.11 -5.29
CA ILE A 750 -30.82 18.67 -5.13
C ILE A 750 -32.00 18.43 -4.18
N SER A 751 -32.01 19.10 -3.02
CA SER A 751 -33.12 18.99 -2.06
C SER A 751 -34.45 19.46 -2.65
N LYS A 752 -34.43 20.52 -3.47
CA LYS A 752 -35.59 21.00 -4.22
C LYS A 752 -36.07 19.97 -5.26
N ILE A 753 -35.15 19.35 -6.00
CA ILE A 753 -35.46 18.29 -6.96
C ILE A 753 -36.08 17.07 -6.26
N GLU A 754 -35.63 16.73 -5.05
CA GLU A 754 -36.14 15.61 -4.27
C GLU A 754 -37.46 15.91 -3.54
N SER A 755 -37.77 17.20 -3.31
CA SER A 755 -38.97 17.62 -2.58
C SER A 755 -40.27 17.21 -3.29
N ASN A 756 -41.21 16.62 -2.54
CA ASN A 756 -42.51 16.16 -3.04
C ASN A 756 -42.41 15.22 -4.26
N THR A 757 -41.41 14.33 -4.26
CA THR A 757 -41.22 13.32 -5.32
C THR A 757 -41.39 11.90 -4.78
N MET A 758 -41.70 10.96 -5.69
CA MET A 758 -41.66 9.52 -5.43
C MET A 758 -40.37 8.94 -5.99
N LYS A 759 -39.79 7.92 -5.36
CA LYS A 759 -38.63 7.23 -5.94
C LYS A 759 -39.06 6.25 -7.01
N VAL A 760 -38.21 6.00 -8.02
CA VAL A 760 -38.49 5.01 -9.08
C VAL A 760 -38.87 3.64 -8.49
N LYS A 761 -38.22 3.18 -7.42
CA LYS A 761 -38.55 1.90 -6.78
C LYS A 761 -39.98 1.82 -6.20
N GLU A 762 -40.62 2.95 -5.97
CA GLU A 762 -42.00 3.02 -5.46
C GLU A 762 -43.02 2.89 -6.60
N ILE A 763 -42.62 3.22 -7.83
CA ILE A 763 -43.50 3.29 -9.00
C ILE A 763 -43.13 2.30 -10.11
N ALA A 764 -41.99 1.61 -9.99
CA ALA A 764 -41.44 0.77 -11.03
C ALA A 764 -40.55 -0.36 -10.48
N GLU A 765 -40.45 -1.43 -11.25
CA GLU A 765 -39.48 -2.50 -11.03
C GLU A 765 -38.26 -2.31 -11.94
N VAL A 766 -37.06 -2.25 -11.35
CA VAL A 766 -35.80 -2.17 -12.08
C VAL A 766 -35.14 -3.56 -12.12
N LYS A 767 -34.72 -4.01 -13.31
CA LYS A 767 -34.17 -5.36 -13.52
C LYS A 767 -32.91 -5.30 -14.38
N ASP A 768 -32.00 -6.25 -14.19
CA ASP A 768 -30.88 -6.49 -15.11
C ASP A 768 -31.22 -7.55 -16.16
N GLY A 769 -30.40 -7.61 -17.21
CA GLY A 769 -30.53 -8.56 -18.31
C GLY A 769 -29.97 -9.94 -18.01
N ILE A 770 -29.87 -10.74 -19.08
CA ILE A 770 -29.36 -12.10 -19.04
C ILE A 770 -27.85 -12.10 -18.71
N VAL A 771 -27.43 -12.93 -17.76
CA VAL A 771 -26.03 -13.17 -17.39
C VAL A 771 -25.64 -14.56 -17.89
N ALA A 772 -24.61 -14.65 -18.73
CA ALA A 772 -24.30 -15.88 -19.47
C ALA A 772 -23.62 -17.00 -18.67
N GLY A 773 -23.05 -16.71 -17.50
CA GLY A 773 -22.26 -17.68 -16.75
C GLY A 773 -21.09 -18.24 -17.56
N GLY A 774 -20.76 -19.52 -17.35
CA GLY A 774 -19.73 -20.27 -18.06
C GLY A 774 -20.14 -20.84 -19.43
N ILE A 775 -21.35 -20.57 -19.92
CA ILE A 775 -21.91 -21.16 -21.16
C ILE A 775 -22.23 -20.13 -22.25
N LYS A 776 -21.45 -19.04 -22.31
CA LYS A 776 -21.67 -17.94 -23.28
C LYS A 776 -21.69 -18.41 -24.74
N ASP A 777 -20.84 -19.36 -25.10
CA ASP A 777 -20.75 -20.02 -26.42
C ASP A 777 -22.00 -20.82 -26.80
N LEU A 778 -22.73 -21.36 -25.82
CA LEU A 778 -23.97 -22.12 -26.06
C LEU A 778 -25.20 -21.21 -26.01
N LEU A 779 -25.14 -20.17 -25.18
CA LEU A 779 -26.24 -19.25 -24.94
C LEU A 779 -26.34 -18.18 -26.03
N PHE A 780 -25.21 -17.64 -26.49
CA PHE A 780 -25.17 -16.57 -27.49
C PHE A 780 -24.88 -17.18 -28.86
N ILE A 781 -25.88 -17.13 -29.72
CA ILE A 781 -25.90 -17.77 -31.05
C ILE A 781 -25.92 -16.70 -32.14
N ASP A 782 -25.51 -17.07 -33.36
CA ASP A 782 -25.33 -16.16 -34.50
C ASP A 782 -26.57 -16.03 -35.41
N LYS A 783 -27.55 -16.91 -35.24
CA LYS A 783 -28.79 -16.92 -36.01
C LYS A 783 -29.96 -17.51 -35.21
N LYS A 784 -31.16 -17.32 -35.73
CA LYS A 784 -32.37 -17.96 -35.19
C LYS A 784 -32.36 -19.45 -35.51
N PHE A 785 -32.40 -20.32 -34.49
CA PHE A 785 -32.51 -21.77 -34.68
C PHE A 785 -33.96 -22.27 -34.56
N ASP A 786 -34.71 -21.73 -33.61
CA ASP A 786 -36.06 -22.15 -33.28
C ASP A 786 -36.91 -20.99 -32.72
N ASN A 787 -38.07 -21.30 -32.15
CA ASN A 787 -38.98 -20.29 -31.58
C ASN A 787 -38.50 -19.72 -30.24
N ASP A 788 -37.57 -20.39 -29.56
CA ASP A 788 -36.95 -19.92 -28.31
C ASP A 788 -35.68 -19.09 -28.57
N SER A 789 -35.33 -18.91 -29.85
CA SER A 789 -34.23 -18.05 -30.28
C SER A 789 -34.71 -16.61 -30.45
N HIS A 790 -34.16 -15.68 -29.66
CA HIS A 790 -34.52 -14.26 -29.68
C HIS A 790 -33.32 -13.35 -29.93
N LYS A 791 -33.49 -12.21 -30.61
CA LYS A 791 -32.41 -11.22 -30.76
C LYS A 791 -31.95 -10.71 -29.39
N LEU A 792 -30.64 -10.69 -29.15
CA LEU A 792 -30.02 -10.29 -27.90
C LEU A 792 -29.29 -8.96 -28.05
N TYR A 793 -29.75 -7.94 -27.33
CA TYR A 793 -29.21 -6.59 -27.36
C TYR A 793 -28.18 -6.34 -26.25
N PHE A 794 -27.18 -5.53 -26.55
CA PHE A 794 -26.10 -5.14 -25.63
C PHE A 794 -26.06 -3.64 -25.44
N GLY A 795 -25.39 -3.17 -24.39
CA GLY A 795 -25.26 -1.73 -24.11
C GLY A 795 -24.67 -0.91 -25.29
N LYS A 796 -23.85 -1.53 -26.16
CA LYS A 796 -23.31 -0.90 -27.37
C LYS A 796 -24.35 -0.60 -28.45
N ASN A 797 -25.50 -1.29 -28.43
CA ASN A 797 -26.59 -1.09 -29.37
C ASN A 797 -27.54 0.04 -28.94
N LEU A 798 -27.36 0.58 -27.73
CA LEU A 798 -28.28 1.54 -27.13
C LEU A 798 -27.67 2.95 -27.15
N SER A 799 -28.41 3.91 -27.71
CA SER A 799 -28.16 5.34 -27.63
C SER A 799 -29.41 6.09 -27.13
N ARG A 800 -29.32 7.40 -26.87
CA ARG A 800 -30.46 8.19 -26.34
C ARG A 800 -31.63 8.08 -27.31
N PHE A 801 -32.77 7.61 -26.80
CA PHE A 801 -34.01 7.39 -27.56
C PHE A 801 -33.86 6.45 -28.78
N HIS A 802 -32.84 5.60 -28.83
CA HIS A 802 -32.67 4.66 -29.95
C HIS A 802 -32.08 3.32 -29.50
N LEU A 803 -32.60 2.24 -30.09
CA LEU A 803 -32.07 0.89 -29.97
C LEU A 803 -31.72 0.40 -31.38
N GLY A 804 -30.43 0.30 -31.67
CA GLY A 804 -29.91 -0.24 -32.92
C GLY A 804 -30.03 -1.76 -32.99
N ASP A 805 -29.87 -2.32 -34.18
CA ASP A 805 -30.00 -3.75 -34.38
C ASP A 805 -28.82 -4.56 -33.81
N THR A 806 -29.01 -5.87 -33.69
CA THR A 806 -28.01 -6.84 -33.21
C THR A 806 -28.00 -8.07 -34.13
N ALA A 807 -26.81 -8.57 -34.42
CA ALA A 807 -26.60 -9.84 -35.12
C ALA A 807 -26.64 -11.04 -34.17
N VAL A 808 -26.58 -10.81 -32.85
CA VAL A 808 -26.51 -11.86 -31.84
C VAL A 808 -27.91 -12.25 -31.39
N TRP A 809 -28.11 -13.53 -31.18
CA TRP A 809 -29.33 -14.13 -30.68
C TRP A 809 -29.03 -14.85 -29.35
N VAL A 810 -30.07 -15.06 -28.54
CA VAL A 810 -30.01 -15.87 -27.32
C VAL A 810 -30.86 -17.11 -27.50
N ASN A 811 -30.31 -18.26 -27.10
CA ASN A 811 -31.06 -19.50 -26.95
C ASN A 811 -31.81 -19.50 -25.61
N TYR A 812 -33.07 -19.05 -25.61
CA TYR A 812 -33.83 -18.83 -24.39
C TYR A 812 -34.53 -20.11 -23.90
N LYS A 813 -33.74 -21.09 -23.44
CA LYS A 813 -34.23 -22.33 -22.82
C LYS A 813 -33.70 -22.45 -21.39
N PRO A 814 -34.30 -21.74 -20.40
CA PRO A 814 -33.69 -21.57 -19.09
C PRO A 814 -33.29 -22.86 -18.39
N GLU A 815 -34.15 -23.88 -18.41
CA GLU A 815 -33.88 -25.18 -17.76
C GLU A 815 -32.74 -25.94 -18.46
N GLU A 816 -32.74 -25.99 -19.79
CA GLU A 816 -31.70 -26.67 -20.57
C GLU A 816 -30.35 -25.96 -20.42
N MET A 817 -30.33 -24.63 -20.48
CA MET A 817 -29.12 -23.84 -20.33
C MET A 817 -28.58 -23.95 -18.90
N MET A 818 -29.44 -23.93 -17.88
CA MET A 818 -29.00 -24.12 -16.49
C MET A 818 -28.39 -25.49 -16.28
N LYS A 819 -28.96 -26.55 -16.87
CA LYS A 819 -28.38 -27.89 -16.82
C LYS A 819 -26.97 -27.92 -17.44
N LYS A 820 -26.79 -27.30 -18.60
CA LYS A 820 -25.49 -27.18 -19.28
C LYS A 820 -24.46 -26.39 -18.47
N GLU A 821 -24.87 -25.32 -17.77
CA GLU A 821 -23.99 -24.56 -16.88
C GLU A 821 -23.54 -25.42 -15.68
N ILE A 822 -24.46 -26.18 -15.08
CA ILE A 822 -24.13 -27.09 -13.97
C ILE A 822 -23.14 -28.17 -14.44
N GLU A 823 -23.40 -28.80 -15.59
CA GLU A 823 -22.50 -29.79 -16.19
C GLU A 823 -21.09 -29.23 -16.45
N ARG A 824 -20.97 -27.96 -16.84
CA ARG A 824 -19.68 -27.31 -17.12
C ARG A 824 -18.96 -26.80 -15.87
N GLN A 825 -19.68 -26.35 -14.84
CA GLN A 825 -19.10 -25.78 -13.62
C GLN A 825 -18.78 -26.84 -12.55
N GLY A 826 -19.40 -28.03 -12.60
CA GLY A 826 -19.25 -29.07 -11.57
C GLY A 826 -19.75 -28.58 -10.21
N ASP A 827 -18.91 -28.70 -9.18
CA ASP A 827 -19.24 -28.29 -7.80
C ASP A 827 -19.18 -26.76 -7.57
N LYS A 828 -18.79 -25.97 -8.57
CA LYS A 828 -18.71 -24.51 -8.44
C LYS A 828 -20.09 -23.86 -8.55
N ARG A 829 -20.29 -22.75 -7.82
CA ARG A 829 -21.52 -21.96 -7.87
C ARG A 829 -21.76 -21.44 -9.29
N THR A 830 -22.94 -21.69 -9.84
CA THR A 830 -23.31 -21.27 -11.20
C THR A 830 -23.41 -19.75 -11.33
N GLY A 831 -22.95 -19.24 -12.48
CA GLY A 831 -22.99 -17.81 -12.80
C GLY A 831 -24.09 -17.43 -13.80
N LEU A 832 -24.84 -18.40 -14.33
CA LEU A 832 -25.90 -18.19 -15.31
C LEU A 832 -27.15 -17.61 -14.64
N TRP A 833 -27.70 -16.54 -15.21
CA TRP A 833 -29.00 -16.04 -14.79
C TRP A 833 -29.85 -15.59 -16.00
N MET A 834 -30.86 -16.39 -16.32
CA MET A 834 -31.69 -16.21 -17.53
C MET A 834 -32.79 -15.15 -17.42
N ARG A 835 -33.15 -14.72 -16.19
CA ARG A 835 -34.31 -13.85 -15.89
C ARG A 835 -35.66 -14.53 -16.23
N ASP A 836 -36.74 -13.93 -15.74
CA ASP A 836 -38.12 -14.36 -16.06
C ASP A 836 -38.52 -13.78 -17.44
N LYS A 837 -39.19 -14.59 -18.27
CA LYS A 837 -39.63 -14.22 -19.61
C LYS A 837 -40.51 -12.96 -19.62
N LYS A 838 -41.32 -12.76 -18.56
CA LYS A 838 -42.22 -11.61 -18.40
C LYS A 838 -41.48 -10.26 -18.40
N ILE A 839 -40.20 -10.26 -18.03
CA ILE A 839 -39.36 -9.05 -18.06
C ILE A 839 -39.14 -8.59 -19.51
N PHE A 840 -39.06 -9.52 -20.47
CA PHE A 840 -38.85 -9.20 -21.89
C PHE A 840 -40.17 -8.92 -22.62
N GLU A 841 -41.27 -9.45 -22.12
CA GLU A 841 -42.57 -9.42 -22.80
C GLU A 841 -43.44 -8.18 -22.50
N ARG A 842 -43.02 -7.30 -21.58
CA ARG A 842 -43.72 -6.03 -21.31
C ARG A 842 -42.96 -4.82 -21.84
N ALA A 843 -43.71 -3.76 -22.12
CA ALA A 843 -43.15 -2.44 -22.41
C ALA A 843 -42.27 -1.95 -21.26
N LYS A 844 -41.16 -1.31 -21.59
CA LYS A 844 -40.13 -0.95 -20.62
C LYS A 844 -39.25 0.17 -21.11
N ILE A 845 -38.64 0.87 -20.17
CA ILE A 845 -37.47 1.70 -20.46
C ILE A 845 -36.26 0.79 -20.33
N ILE A 846 -35.34 0.84 -21.28
CA ILE A 846 -34.03 0.20 -21.16
C ILE A 846 -32.95 1.27 -21.12
N TYR A 847 -31.90 1.04 -20.34
CA TYR A 847 -30.78 1.96 -20.20
C TYR A 847 -29.45 1.22 -20.08
N ARG A 848 -28.38 1.90 -20.51
CA ARG A 848 -27.03 1.34 -20.58
C ARG A 848 -26.40 1.25 -19.18
N LYS A 849 -25.82 0.09 -18.83
CA LYS A 849 -25.11 -0.12 -17.56
C LYS A 849 -23.82 0.68 -17.47
N VAL A 850 -23.08 0.89 -18.56
CA VAL A 850 -21.80 1.61 -18.57
C VAL A 850 -22.01 3.02 -19.10
N GLY A 851 -21.89 4.05 -18.27
CA GLY A 851 -22.05 5.45 -18.67
C GLY A 851 -21.90 6.43 -17.50
N LYS A 852 -21.44 7.66 -17.80
CA LYS A 852 -21.38 8.79 -16.84
C LYS A 852 -22.76 9.40 -16.57
N GLU A 853 -23.75 9.01 -17.35
CA GLU A 853 -25.12 9.52 -17.32
C GLU A 853 -26.11 8.44 -17.74
N LEU A 854 -27.38 8.69 -17.46
CA LEU A 854 -28.48 7.88 -17.95
C LEU A 854 -28.61 8.04 -19.47
N ILE A 855 -28.42 6.95 -20.18
CA ILE A 855 -28.68 6.82 -21.61
C ILE A 855 -29.79 5.78 -21.74
N ALA A 856 -30.99 6.23 -22.07
CA ALA A 856 -32.18 5.39 -22.06
C ALA A 856 -32.98 5.47 -23.38
N THR A 857 -33.73 4.42 -23.66
CA THR A 857 -34.72 4.38 -24.75
C THR A 857 -35.93 3.52 -24.38
N TYR A 858 -36.98 3.60 -25.18
CA TYR A 858 -38.17 2.77 -25.04
C TYR A 858 -37.96 1.41 -25.73
N ALA A 859 -38.34 0.34 -25.05
CA ALA A 859 -38.34 -1.00 -25.60
C ALA A 859 -39.74 -1.62 -25.54
N ASN A 860 -40.22 -2.05 -26.70
CA ASN A 860 -41.49 -2.72 -26.85
C ASN A 860 -41.42 -4.17 -26.30
N ASN A 861 -42.55 -4.89 -26.41
CA ASN A 861 -42.63 -6.32 -26.14
C ASN A 861 -41.63 -7.10 -27.04
N GLY A 862 -40.95 -8.11 -26.48
CA GLY A 862 -40.11 -9.05 -27.23
C GLY A 862 -38.63 -8.66 -27.34
N ILE A 863 -38.18 -7.64 -26.60
CA ILE A 863 -36.77 -7.21 -26.57
C ILE A 863 -36.01 -7.93 -25.44
N TYR A 864 -35.08 -8.81 -25.81
CA TYR A 864 -34.19 -9.54 -24.90
C TYR A 864 -32.81 -8.87 -24.84
N TYR A 865 -32.25 -8.73 -23.65
CA TYR A 865 -31.03 -7.96 -23.47
C TYR A 865 -30.10 -8.60 -22.44
N GLU A 866 -28.81 -8.35 -22.62
CA GLU A 866 -27.72 -8.87 -21.79
C GLU A 866 -27.44 -7.96 -20.58
N GLN A 867 -26.65 -8.43 -19.61
CA GLN A 867 -26.32 -7.73 -18.36
C GLN A 867 -25.71 -6.32 -18.53
N THR A 868 -25.26 -5.94 -19.73
CA THR A 868 -24.81 -4.58 -20.09
C THR A 868 -25.95 -3.58 -20.26
N ILE A 869 -27.21 -4.03 -20.21
CA ILE A 869 -28.44 -3.23 -20.19
C ILE A 869 -29.24 -3.56 -18.92
N HIS A 870 -29.88 -2.55 -18.37
CA HIS A 870 -30.89 -2.65 -17.33
C HIS A 870 -32.23 -2.13 -17.84
N SER A 871 -33.32 -2.60 -17.26
CA SER A 871 -34.68 -2.14 -17.57
C SER A 871 -35.36 -1.51 -16.38
N CYS A 872 -36.28 -0.59 -16.66
CA CYS A 872 -37.20 0.00 -15.70
C CYS A 872 -38.62 -0.21 -16.21
N HIS A 873 -39.44 -0.86 -15.40
CA HIS A 873 -40.81 -1.24 -15.72
C HIS A 873 -41.78 -0.48 -14.82
N ILE A 874 -42.45 0.52 -15.37
CA ILE A 874 -43.42 1.31 -14.61
C ILE A 874 -44.62 0.43 -14.26
N THR A 875 -44.88 0.28 -12.96
CA THR A 875 -45.98 -0.53 -12.40
C THR A 875 -47.13 0.35 -11.91
N ASP A 876 -46.87 1.62 -11.56
CA ASP A 876 -47.92 2.57 -11.20
C ASP A 876 -48.67 3.08 -12.45
N LYS A 877 -49.98 2.82 -12.51
CA LYS A 877 -50.85 3.22 -13.62
C LYS A 877 -51.06 4.73 -13.73
N LYS A 878 -50.76 5.50 -12.70
CA LYS A 878 -50.85 6.97 -12.71
C LYS A 878 -49.72 7.63 -13.52
N ILE A 879 -48.67 6.87 -13.86
CA ILE A 879 -47.46 7.39 -14.48
C ILE A 879 -47.26 6.70 -15.83
N LYS A 880 -47.16 7.49 -16.90
CA LYS A 880 -46.92 6.97 -18.25
C LYS A 880 -45.44 6.63 -18.45
N THR A 881 -45.15 5.49 -19.08
CA THR A 881 -43.78 5.02 -19.29
C THR A 881 -42.93 5.98 -20.11
N LYS A 882 -43.48 6.56 -21.19
CA LYS A 882 -42.75 7.48 -22.06
C LYS A 882 -42.55 8.86 -21.42
N PHE A 883 -43.42 9.28 -20.50
CA PHE A 883 -43.17 10.45 -19.66
C PHE A 883 -41.90 10.26 -18.81
N VAL A 884 -41.76 9.11 -18.15
CA VAL A 884 -40.54 8.79 -17.38
C VAL A 884 -39.29 8.68 -18.27
N LEU A 885 -39.43 8.18 -19.50
CA LEU A 885 -38.33 8.19 -20.48
C LEU A 885 -37.88 9.61 -20.83
N GLY A 886 -38.81 10.55 -20.99
CA GLY A 886 -38.52 11.97 -21.17
C GLY A 886 -37.72 12.54 -20.00
N LEU A 887 -38.11 12.20 -18.76
CA LEU A 887 -37.36 12.57 -17.57
C LEU A 887 -35.94 11.97 -17.56
N PHE A 888 -35.79 10.66 -17.78
CA PHE A 888 -34.50 9.97 -17.74
C PHE A 888 -33.46 10.55 -18.69
N ASN A 889 -33.89 11.02 -19.86
CA ASN A 889 -33.02 11.61 -20.87
C ASN A 889 -32.92 13.15 -20.77
N SER A 890 -33.58 13.80 -19.81
CA SER A 890 -33.54 15.26 -19.64
C SER A 890 -32.20 15.75 -19.09
N THR A 891 -31.87 17.01 -19.39
CA THR A 891 -30.68 17.69 -18.86
C THR A 891 -30.73 17.77 -17.33
N LEU A 892 -31.91 17.95 -16.74
CA LEU A 892 -32.08 17.94 -15.28
C LEU A 892 -31.68 16.61 -14.65
N PHE A 893 -32.14 15.48 -15.19
CA PHE A 893 -31.81 14.15 -14.65
C PHE A 893 -30.35 13.78 -14.91
N LYS A 894 -29.79 14.22 -16.04
CA LYS A 894 -28.36 14.10 -16.30
C LYS A 894 -27.54 14.87 -15.26
N PHE A 895 -27.91 16.11 -14.94
CA PHE A 895 -27.30 16.91 -13.88
C PHE A 895 -27.42 16.22 -12.51
N TYR A 896 -28.66 15.88 -12.11
CA TYR A 896 -28.96 15.24 -10.82
C TYR A 896 -28.19 13.94 -10.67
N TYR A 897 -28.21 13.08 -11.70
CA TYR A 897 -27.50 11.80 -11.68
C TYR A 897 -25.99 12.00 -11.54
N ARG A 898 -25.39 12.92 -12.31
CA ARG A 898 -23.95 13.20 -12.22
C ARG A 898 -23.55 13.73 -10.84
N LYS A 899 -24.37 14.57 -10.20
CA LYS A 899 -24.05 15.15 -8.89
C LYS A 899 -24.33 14.21 -7.70
N THR A 900 -25.30 13.31 -7.82
CA THR A 900 -25.65 12.36 -6.74
C THR A 900 -24.95 11.00 -6.88
N ASN A 901 -24.52 10.63 -8.08
CA ASN A 901 -23.92 9.33 -8.37
C ASN A 901 -22.51 9.40 -8.97
N SER A 902 -21.82 10.56 -8.91
CA SER A 902 -20.40 10.63 -9.31
C SER A 902 -19.56 9.68 -8.47
N GLN A 903 -19.25 8.53 -9.05
CA GLN A 903 -18.09 7.74 -8.67
C GLN A 903 -16.88 8.63 -8.94
N GLY A 904 -15.99 8.77 -7.95
CA GLY A 904 -14.82 9.64 -8.02
C GLY A 904 -13.90 9.40 -9.22
N GLY A 905 -14.09 8.32 -9.99
CA GLY A 905 -13.27 7.95 -11.13
C GLY A 905 -13.91 8.15 -12.50
N ASP A 906 -13.08 8.53 -13.47
CA ASP A 906 -13.47 8.65 -14.87
C ASP A 906 -13.39 7.31 -15.63
N ILE A 907 -12.81 6.28 -15.00
CA ILE A 907 -12.53 4.96 -15.57
C ILE A 907 -13.72 4.00 -15.33
N PHE A 908 -14.50 3.73 -16.38
CA PHE A 908 -15.66 2.82 -16.42
C PHE A 908 -16.83 3.11 -15.44
N PRO A 909 -17.45 4.30 -15.51
CA PRO A 909 -18.63 4.65 -14.71
C PRO A 909 -19.80 3.71 -15.03
N GLN A 910 -20.47 3.21 -13.98
CA GLN A 910 -21.61 2.30 -14.12
C GLN A 910 -22.89 2.90 -13.54
N VAL A 911 -23.97 2.80 -14.32
CA VAL A 911 -25.34 3.11 -13.89
C VAL A 911 -25.92 1.91 -13.15
N ARG A 912 -25.88 1.97 -11.82
CA ARG A 912 -26.36 0.89 -10.93
C ARG A 912 -27.88 0.89 -10.84
N ILE A 913 -28.47 -0.29 -10.67
CA ILE A 913 -29.91 -0.45 -10.38
C ILE A 913 -30.33 0.41 -9.18
N SER A 914 -29.58 0.34 -8.08
CA SER A 914 -29.86 1.12 -6.86
C SER A 914 -29.85 2.63 -7.08
N SER A 915 -29.05 3.13 -8.03
CA SER A 915 -29.00 4.54 -8.37
C SER A 915 -30.27 4.97 -9.12
N VAL A 916 -30.73 4.15 -10.08
CA VAL A 916 -31.96 4.41 -10.83
C VAL A 916 -33.20 4.28 -9.95
N GLU A 917 -33.23 3.27 -9.07
CA GLU A 917 -34.29 3.05 -8.09
C GLU A 917 -34.55 4.23 -7.16
N ASN A 918 -33.54 5.07 -6.91
CA ASN A 918 -33.63 6.24 -6.03
C ASN A 918 -33.88 7.55 -6.78
N LEU A 919 -34.00 7.56 -8.12
CA LEU A 919 -34.26 8.79 -8.86
C LEU A 919 -35.61 9.42 -8.44
N PRO A 920 -35.66 10.75 -8.24
CA PRO A 920 -36.84 11.46 -7.77
C PRO A 920 -37.80 11.79 -8.91
N ILE A 921 -38.94 11.12 -8.98
CA ILE A 921 -39.99 11.31 -9.99
C ILE A 921 -41.12 12.15 -9.41
N LYS A 922 -41.32 13.35 -9.96
CA LYS A 922 -42.44 14.21 -9.61
C LYS A 922 -43.68 13.85 -10.43
N LEU A 923 -44.81 13.65 -9.77
CA LEU A 923 -46.08 13.34 -10.44
C LEU A 923 -46.60 14.59 -11.16
N ALA A 924 -46.69 14.50 -12.49
CA ALA A 924 -47.32 15.53 -13.32
C ALA A 924 -48.80 15.20 -13.59
N ASP A 925 -49.62 16.21 -13.88
CA ASP A 925 -50.99 16.01 -14.34
C ASP A 925 -51.04 15.28 -15.70
N SER A 926 -52.19 14.69 -16.05
CA SER A 926 -52.33 13.87 -17.26
C SER A 926 -51.98 14.64 -18.55
N LYS A 927 -52.30 15.94 -18.63
CA LYS A 927 -52.05 16.77 -19.81
C LYS A 927 -50.55 17.02 -19.98
N THR A 928 -49.83 17.25 -18.88
CA THR A 928 -48.37 17.42 -18.90
C THR A 928 -47.67 16.11 -19.26
N GLN A 929 -48.11 14.98 -18.70
CA GLN A 929 -47.56 13.67 -19.08
C GLN A 929 -47.77 13.37 -20.57
N GLU A 930 -48.95 13.70 -21.13
CA GLU A 930 -49.27 13.54 -22.55
C GLU A 930 -48.41 14.40 -23.47
N LYS A 931 -48.18 15.67 -23.11
CA LYS A 931 -47.30 16.54 -23.89
C LYS A 931 -45.90 15.96 -24.03
N ILE A 932 -45.30 15.52 -22.92
CA ILE A 932 -43.95 14.92 -22.94
C ILE A 932 -43.96 13.61 -23.73
N GLU A 933 -44.99 12.78 -23.58
CA GLU A 933 -45.12 11.53 -24.34
C GLU A 933 -45.16 11.76 -25.85
N ILE A 934 -45.91 12.76 -26.32
CA ILE A 934 -45.97 13.13 -27.75
C ILE A 934 -44.60 13.57 -28.26
N LEU A 935 -43.87 14.40 -27.50
CA LEU A 935 -42.53 14.84 -27.88
C LEU A 935 -41.56 13.64 -27.93
N VAL A 936 -41.61 12.76 -26.94
CA VAL A 936 -40.82 11.52 -26.92
C VAL A 936 -41.15 10.62 -28.11
N ASP A 937 -42.42 10.47 -28.48
CA ASP A 937 -42.84 9.68 -29.64
C ASP A 937 -42.34 10.26 -30.97
N ASN A 938 -42.28 11.58 -31.09
CA ASN A 938 -41.69 12.25 -32.25
C ASN A 938 -40.19 11.95 -32.35
N ILE A 939 -39.46 12.00 -31.22
CA ILE A 939 -38.02 11.66 -31.17
C ILE A 939 -37.80 10.20 -31.52
N LEU A 940 -38.54 9.27 -30.89
CA LEU A 940 -38.43 7.84 -31.14
C LEU A 940 -38.73 7.51 -32.61
N SER A 941 -39.74 8.15 -33.20
CA SER A 941 -40.11 7.96 -34.61
C SER A 941 -39.07 8.49 -35.57
N ALA A 942 -38.49 9.67 -35.30
CA ALA A 942 -37.41 10.25 -36.09
C ALA A 942 -36.16 9.37 -36.03
N LYS A 943 -35.73 8.99 -34.82
CA LYS A 943 -34.54 8.15 -34.60
C LYS A 943 -34.69 6.71 -35.05
N LYS A 944 -35.93 6.20 -35.17
CA LYS A 944 -36.19 4.90 -35.79
C LYS A 944 -35.96 4.93 -37.30
N LYS A 945 -36.25 6.04 -37.97
CA LYS A 945 -36.01 6.22 -39.41
C LYS A 945 -34.55 6.51 -39.73
N ASN A 946 -33.92 7.37 -38.93
CA ASN A 946 -32.51 7.70 -39.04
C ASN A 946 -31.92 7.84 -37.62
N PRO A 947 -31.04 6.93 -37.15
CA PRO A 947 -30.42 7.02 -35.82
C PRO A 947 -29.75 8.38 -35.54
N GLU A 948 -29.18 8.99 -36.58
CA GLU A 948 -28.49 10.29 -36.55
C GLU A 948 -29.42 11.48 -36.75
N ALA A 949 -30.75 11.29 -36.69
CA ALA A 949 -31.69 12.40 -36.76
C ALA A 949 -31.43 13.41 -35.62
N ASP A 950 -31.31 14.69 -35.98
CA ASP A 950 -31.22 15.79 -35.04
C ASP A 950 -32.58 16.00 -34.37
N THR A 951 -32.62 15.79 -33.06
CA THR A 951 -33.79 15.96 -32.21
C THR A 951 -33.57 16.99 -31.11
N SER A 952 -32.47 17.76 -31.17
CA SER A 952 -32.07 18.67 -30.11
C SER A 952 -33.12 19.74 -29.79
N ALA A 953 -33.85 20.24 -30.79
CA ALA A 953 -34.94 21.19 -30.58
C ALA A 953 -36.11 20.58 -29.76
N ILE A 954 -36.49 19.34 -30.05
CA ILE A 954 -37.58 18.63 -29.34
C ILE A 954 -37.12 18.28 -27.91
N GLU A 955 -35.87 17.85 -27.75
CA GLU A 955 -35.28 17.58 -26.44
C GLU A 955 -35.21 18.85 -25.58
N THR A 956 -34.90 20.00 -26.17
CA THR A 956 -34.92 21.29 -25.47
C THR A 956 -36.32 21.67 -25.01
N GLU A 957 -37.36 21.31 -25.77
CA GLU A 957 -38.75 21.51 -25.36
C GLU A 957 -39.13 20.60 -24.18
N ILE A 958 -38.68 19.34 -24.18
CA ILE A 958 -38.81 18.44 -23.03
C ILE A 958 -38.11 19.05 -21.81
N ASP A 959 -36.87 19.52 -21.95
CA ASP A 959 -36.11 20.12 -20.85
C ASP A 959 -36.84 21.31 -20.23
N LYS A 960 -37.42 22.21 -21.05
CA LYS A 960 -38.26 23.32 -20.54
C LYS A 960 -39.45 22.84 -19.72
N LEU A 961 -40.17 21.83 -20.19
CA LEU A 961 -41.30 21.25 -19.45
C LEU A 961 -40.85 20.57 -18.15
N VAL A 962 -39.68 19.93 -18.16
CA VAL A 962 -39.09 19.30 -16.98
C VAL A 962 -38.66 20.37 -15.96
N TYR A 963 -37.99 21.45 -16.38
CA TYR A 963 -37.63 22.54 -15.49
C TYR A 963 -38.85 23.18 -14.83
N GLN A 964 -39.93 23.39 -15.59
CA GLN A 964 -41.21 23.89 -15.06
C GLN A 964 -41.83 22.92 -14.06
N LEU A 965 -41.83 21.61 -14.35
CA LEU A 965 -42.36 20.58 -13.46
C LEU A 965 -41.65 20.59 -12.10
N TYR A 966 -40.32 20.75 -12.10
CA TYR A 966 -39.49 20.80 -10.90
C TYR A 966 -39.37 22.21 -10.29
N GLY A 967 -39.96 23.23 -10.94
CA GLY A 967 -40.04 24.60 -10.43
C GLY A 967 -38.69 25.33 -10.39
N LEU A 968 -37.80 25.07 -11.35
CA LEU A 968 -36.47 25.67 -11.40
C LEU A 968 -36.52 27.15 -11.82
N THR A 969 -35.68 27.97 -11.20
CA THR A 969 -35.46 29.39 -11.57
C THR A 969 -34.46 29.50 -12.74
N GLU A 970 -34.36 30.67 -13.38
CA GLU A 970 -33.36 30.88 -14.44
C GLU A 970 -31.91 30.68 -13.97
N GLU A 971 -31.60 31.06 -12.74
CA GLU A 971 -30.27 30.83 -12.15
C GLU A 971 -30.00 29.33 -11.94
N GLU A 972 -30.99 28.58 -11.43
CA GLU A 972 -30.88 27.14 -11.25
C GLU A 972 -30.78 26.40 -12.59
N ILE A 973 -31.46 26.89 -13.64
CA ILE A 973 -31.35 26.33 -15.00
C ILE A 973 -29.94 26.52 -15.54
N LYS A 974 -29.33 27.71 -15.39
CA LYS A 974 -27.92 27.93 -15.80
C LYS A 974 -26.99 26.94 -15.11
N ILE A 975 -27.19 26.72 -13.80
CA ILE A 975 -26.45 25.72 -13.03
C ILE A 975 -26.60 24.31 -13.64
N VAL A 976 -27.82 23.90 -13.96
CA VAL A 976 -28.12 22.58 -14.56
C VAL A 976 -27.49 22.43 -15.94
N GLU A 977 -27.49 23.49 -16.74
CA GLU A 977 -26.90 23.53 -18.08
C GLU A 977 -25.37 23.69 -18.08
N GLY A 978 -24.76 23.95 -16.93
CA GLY A 978 -23.31 24.17 -16.80
C GLY A 978 -22.84 25.51 -17.37
N LYS A 979 -23.69 26.55 -17.27
CA LYS A 979 -23.45 27.92 -17.76
C LYS A 979 -23.20 28.92 -16.64
#